data_AF-W9WQC9-F1
#
_entry.id   AF-W9WQC9-F1
#
_cell.length_a   1.000
_cell.length_b   1.000
_cell.length_c   1.000
_cell.angle_alpha   90.00
_cell.angle_beta   90.00
_cell.angle_gamma   90.00
#
_symmetry.space_group_name_H-M   'P 1'
#
loop_
_entity.id
_entity.type
_entity.pdbx_description
1 polymer ?
#
loop_
_entity_poly.entity_id
_entity_poly.type
_entity_poly.pdbx_seq_one_letter_code
_entity_poly.pdbx_strand_id
1 'polypeptide(L)'
;MRIQLGLEAVLAIGAFCAHCAAQSFQRLGTCPTLGCIIPPDQADFLPGQHFDIRAEVHAPLNGSEAIKGYTTPDPSFTLSIEREGGNAQPVSAFFNLPEPKLETWNFTWYEDLFAHAAKTPSQVRVASKAWRNVALYEPGQYIATLTYRNGSQTTVANWTVRDISPRQRAKNVVMFIGDGMTTNMITAARLIGHQSINGKYQTKMAMDQFPMLGHQMTHSIDSFITDSANSATALYSGHKSTVNALGVYADSSPNKFDDPKIESIAELFHRLRGGGVGIVSTAFIADATPAALTAHTRDRGQYGAVIDSFLRGITNYTWTNWTGPDVLFGGGAEQFYPGKGSFQGKDYYQEFASQNYTVVLNNTALQAADNSSKQLGIFSVSNMAKWLDRNVYPENLNKSSTAPDGSKAAATDQPGLKEMTLKALEVLQTRHGDKGFFIMSEAASIDKMMHVLDYDRALGELLELDDTIKATISWLRDAGELENTLVLVTADHGHGFDVMGSVDTHYLDTQKESREKRGAIGTYQNSGLSQYVLANRSAPIGSDQNLVYGPGVNFPANWDPRYTLYSGVAAFPDNREDYQVNKKGPRVPAINITGFSNEDFFVNYVDAVTGFIINGSLPVSADQGVHSLTDVPVFTRGPCTELFSGVFNSIDIFYGMAECLGLSRTSPS
;
A
#
# COMPACT_ATOMS: atom_id res chain seq x y z
N MET A 1 15.03 62.05 54.98
CA MET A 1 16.09 62.30 53.96
C MET A 1 15.75 61.45 52.73
N ARG A 2 16.25 61.79 51.53
CA ARG A 2 15.78 61.27 50.22
C ARG A 2 16.02 59.76 49.98
N ILE A 3 15.37 59.28 48.91
CA ILE A 3 15.68 58.18 47.94
C ILE A 3 14.52 57.16 47.95
N GLN A 4 13.60 57.02 46.96
CA GLN A 4 13.55 57.15 45.48
C GLN A 4 13.40 55.76 44.82
N LEU A 5 12.75 55.74 43.64
CA LEU A 5 12.27 54.60 42.82
C LEU A 5 10.76 54.37 42.99
N GLY A 6 9.90 54.47 41.97
CA GLY A 6 10.13 54.68 40.54
C GLY A 6 9.29 53.68 39.75
N LEU A 7 8.07 54.07 39.37
CA LEU A 7 7.09 53.19 38.73
C LEU A 7 6.82 53.68 37.30
N GLU A 8 7.43 53.03 36.31
CA GLU A 8 7.06 53.21 34.90
C GLU A 8 6.08 52.11 34.47
N ALA A 9 4.96 52.52 33.88
CA ALA A 9 3.96 51.60 33.34
C ALA A 9 4.21 51.42 31.84
N VAL A 10 4.73 50.25 31.44
CA VAL A 10 4.88 49.87 30.04
C VAL A 10 3.60 49.19 29.55
N LEU A 11 2.93 49.80 28.57
CA LEU A 11 1.88 49.10 27.81
C LEU A 11 2.53 48.02 26.93
N ALA A 12 2.35 46.76 27.28
CA ALA A 12 2.66 45.64 26.41
C ALA A 12 1.55 45.47 25.35
N ILE A 13 1.77 45.98 24.14
CA ILE A 13 0.98 45.60 22.97
C ILE A 13 1.38 44.18 22.59
N GLY A 14 0.63 43.20 23.12
CA GLY A 14 0.76 41.80 22.74
C GLY A 14 0.27 41.58 21.31
N ALA A 15 1.18 41.67 20.34
CA ALA A 15 0.90 41.22 19.00
C ALA A 15 0.67 39.70 19.02
N PHE A 16 -0.59 39.28 18.86
CA PHE A 16 -0.93 37.89 18.61
C PHE A 16 -0.27 37.47 17.29
N CYS A 17 0.88 36.80 17.40
CA CYS A 17 1.44 36.07 16.26
C CYS A 17 0.43 34.99 15.90
N ALA A 18 -0.10 35.07 14.68
CA ALA A 18 -0.95 34.02 14.14
C ALA A 18 -0.19 32.69 14.26
N HIS A 19 -0.79 31.71 14.94
CA HIS A 19 -0.29 30.35 14.85
C HIS A 19 -0.46 29.93 13.40
N CYS A 20 0.65 29.77 12.68
CA CYS A 20 0.62 29.10 11.40
C CYS A 20 0.06 27.70 11.64
N ALA A 21 -1.15 27.44 11.12
CA ALA A 21 -1.71 26.10 11.13
C ALA A 21 -0.75 25.19 10.36
N ALA A 22 -0.33 24.09 10.98
CA ALA A 22 0.51 23.10 10.32
C ALA A 22 -0.25 22.53 9.10
N GLN A 23 0.47 22.36 7.99
CA GLN A 23 -0.12 22.03 6.69
C GLN A 23 -0.97 20.75 6.73
N SER A 24 -2.24 20.89 6.36
CA SER A 24 -3.14 19.82 5.94
C SER A 24 -3.92 20.19 4.66
N PHE A 25 -3.57 21.33 4.07
CA PHE A 25 -4.17 21.93 2.90
C PHE A 25 -3.02 22.49 2.05
N GLN A 26 -2.59 21.72 1.06
CA GLN A 26 -1.63 22.14 0.04
C GLN A 26 -2.35 22.07 -1.31
N ARG A 27 -2.14 23.04 -2.20
CA ARG A 27 -2.82 23.08 -3.50
C ARG A 27 -2.63 21.80 -4.30
N LEU A 28 -1.38 21.38 -4.44
CA LEU A 28 -0.93 20.11 -5.01
C LEU A 28 0.46 19.78 -4.43
N GLY A 29 0.69 18.52 -4.08
CA GLY A 29 1.99 18.04 -3.57
C GLY A 29 3.16 18.34 -4.54
N THR A 30 2.91 18.15 -5.83
CA THR A 30 3.86 18.32 -6.95
C THR A 30 4.11 19.78 -7.35
N CYS A 31 3.40 20.76 -6.76
CA CYS A 31 3.45 22.17 -7.16
C CYS A 31 3.73 23.13 -5.98
N PRO A 32 5.00 23.25 -5.52
CA PRO A 32 5.36 24.17 -4.44
C PRO A 32 5.26 25.66 -4.83
N THR A 33 5.11 25.99 -6.12
CA THR A 33 4.97 27.36 -6.62
C THR A 33 3.85 27.47 -7.66
N LEU A 34 3.65 28.66 -8.26
CA LEU A 34 2.70 28.84 -9.36
C LEU A 34 3.16 28.20 -10.67
N GLY A 35 4.44 27.88 -10.82
CA GLY A 35 4.93 26.98 -11.87
C GLY A 35 5.10 25.58 -11.30
N CYS A 36 4.63 24.57 -12.03
CA CYS A 36 4.79 23.16 -11.71
C CYS A 36 5.65 22.49 -12.78
N ILE A 37 6.58 21.65 -12.34
CA ILE A 37 7.25 20.67 -13.19
C ILE A 37 6.92 19.31 -12.58
N ILE A 38 6.46 18.39 -13.42
CA ILE A 38 6.13 17.02 -13.06
C ILE A 38 6.88 16.12 -14.04
N PRO A 39 7.75 15.20 -13.62
CA PRO A 39 8.11 14.85 -12.25
C PRO A 39 8.66 16.03 -11.42
N PRO A 40 8.41 16.08 -10.10
CA PRO A 40 8.81 17.19 -9.24
C PRO A 40 10.34 17.27 -9.06
N ASP A 41 10.79 18.33 -8.37
CA ASP A 41 12.17 18.45 -7.90
C ASP A 41 12.55 17.26 -6.98
N GLN A 42 13.82 16.87 -7.01
CA GLN A 42 14.37 15.71 -6.29
C GLN A 42 13.76 14.35 -6.72
N ALA A 43 13.26 14.25 -7.95
CA ALA A 43 12.89 12.96 -8.54
C ALA A 43 14.13 12.21 -9.05
N ASP A 44 14.22 10.93 -8.72
CA ASP A 44 15.26 10.03 -9.21
C ASP A 44 14.74 9.22 -10.40
N PHE A 45 15.63 8.74 -11.27
CA PHE A 45 15.30 7.95 -12.45
C PHE A 45 16.27 6.80 -12.65
N LEU A 46 15.77 5.67 -13.14
CA LEU A 46 16.62 4.60 -13.68
C LEU A 46 16.94 4.91 -15.16
N PRO A 47 18.19 4.73 -15.62
CA PRO A 47 18.53 4.88 -17.04
C PRO A 47 17.61 4.05 -17.94
N GLY A 48 16.94 4.72 -18.89
CA GLY A 48 16.06 4.11 -19.88
C GLY A 48 14.67 3.67 -19.37
N GLN A 49 14.28 4.05 -18.16
CA GLN A 49 12.89 3.96 -17.68
C GLN A 49 12.01 4.98 -18.41
N HIS A 50 10.79 4.58 -18.79
CA HIS A 50 9.84 5.47 -19.44
C HIS A 50 9.05 6.30 -18.42
N PHE A 51 8.77 7.56 -18.76
CA PHE A 51 7.91 8.45 -17.98
C PHE A 51 7.28 9.54 -18.85
N ASP A 52 6.32 10.28 -18.31
CA ASP A 52 5.77 11.50 -18.88
C ASP A 52 6.30 12.74 -18.16
N ILE A 53 6.43 13.86 -18.87
CA ILE A 53 6.68 15.18 -18.30
C ILE A 53 5.44 16.06 -18.50
N ARG A 54 4.99 16.78 -17.46
CA ARG A 54 3.98 17.85 -17.58
C ARG A 54 4.51 19.12 -16.90
N ALA A 55 4.27 20.26 -17.55
CA ALA A 55 4.51 21.57 -16.96
C ALA A 55 3.21 22.36 -16.90
N GLU A 56 2.95 22.96 -15.74
CA GLU A 56 1.72 23.72 -15.49
C GLU A 56 2.06 25.12 -15.00
N VAL A 57 1.30 26.10 -15.44
CA VAL A 57 1.37 27.48 -14.96
C VAL A 57 0.01 27.86 -14.39
N HIS A 58 -0.01 28.16 -13.10
CA HIS A 58 -1.18 28.50 -12.32
C HIS A 58 -1.37 30.01 -12.24
N ALA A 59 -2.63 30.45 -12.24
CA ALA A 59 -3.06 31.81 -11.90
C ALA A 59 -4.23 31.76 -10.90
N PRO A 60 -3.96 31.83 -9.58
CA PRO A 60 -5.00 31.90 -8.55
C PRO A 60 -5.77 33.22 -8.63
N LEU A 61 -7.09 33.15 -8.54
CA LEU A 61 -8.01 34.30 -8.69
C LEU A 61 -8.36 34.95 -7.34
N ASN A 62 -8.25 34.18 -6.26
CA ASN A 62 -8.51 34.55 -4.87
C ASN A 62 -7.62 33.69 -3.96
N GLY A 63 -7.70 33.93 -2.65
CA GLY A 63 -6.87 33.25 -1.66
C GLY A 63 -5.51 33.91 -1.44
N SER A 64 -4.70 33.29 -0.59
CA SER A 64 -3.37 33.79 -0.17
C SER A 64 -2.33 33.77 -1.30
N GLU A 65 -2.48 32.88 -2.29
CA GLU A 65 -1.58 32.80 -3.45
C GLU A 65 -1.96 33.71 -4.64
N ALA A 66 -3.02 34.52 -4.53
CA ALA A 66 -3.47 35.37 -5.64
C ALA A 66 -2.57 36.58 -5.89
N ILE A 67 -1.98 36.66 -7.09
CA ILE A 67 -1.13 37.78 -7.51
C ILE A 67 -1.99 38.87 -8.17
N LYS A 68 -2.00 40.08 -7.60
CA LYS A 68 -2.77 41.22 -8.12
C LYS A 68 -2.46 41.51 -9.58
N GLY A 69 -3.48 41.41 -10.44
CA GLY A 69 -3.39 41.67 -11.88
C GLY A 69 -2.96 40.47 -12.73
N TYR A 70 -2.66 39.31 -12.12
CA TYR A 70 -2.30 38.08 -12.81
C TYR A 70 -3.44 37.06 -12.67
N THR A 71 -4.45 37.20 -13.52
CA THR A 71 -5.70 36.40 -13.50
C THR A 71 -5.84 35.45 -14.69
N THR A 72 -4.83 35.39 -15.56
CA THR A 72 -4.76 34.50 -16.72
C THR A 72 -3.35 33.89 -16.71
N PRO A 73 -3.22 32.55 -16.74
CA PRO A 73 -1.91 31.91 -16.78
C PRO A 73 -1.18 32.25 -18.07
N ASP A 74 0.14 32.33 -18.02
CA ASP A 74 0.97 32.64 -19.20
C ASP A 74 0.86 31.50 -20.22
N PRO A 75 0.32 31.72 -21.45
CA PRO A 75 0.21 30.67 -22.47
C PRO A 75 1.54 30.45 -23.24
N SER A 76 2.52 31.33 -23.04
CA SER A 76 3.80 31.36 -23.75
C SER A 76 4.96 30.80 -22.93
N PHE A 77 4.66 30.12 -21.82
CA PHE A 77 5.67 29.47 -21.00
C PHE A 77 6.52 28.46 -21.78
N THR A 78 7.76 28.31 -21.35
CA THR A 78 8.74 27.39 -21.94
C THR A 78 9.29 26.45 -20.88
N LEU A 79 9.52 25.20 -21.25
CA LEU A 79 10.23 24.22 -20.43
C LEU A 79 11.51 23.82 -21.17
N SER A 80 12.65 24.05 -20.54
CA SER A 80 13.95 23.55 -20.99
C SER A 80 14.51 22.50 -20.06
N ILE A 81 15.36 21.62 -20.58
CA ILE A 81 16.12 20.64 -19.84
C ILE A 81 17.59 20.71 -20.23
N GLU A 82 18.47 20.52 -19.27
CA GLU A 82 19.90 20.24 -19.49
C GLU A 82 20.38 19.09 -18.60
N ARG A 83 21.45 18.43 -19.02
CA ARG A 83 22.33 17.66 -18.13
C ARG A 83 23.33 18.65 -17.53
N GLU A 84 23.67 18.52 -16.26
CA GLU A 84 24.56 19.45 -15.56
C GLU A 84 25.88 19.69 -16.32
N GLY A 85 26.24 20.96 -16.54
CA GLY A 85 27.41 21.36 -17.34
C GLY A 85 27.21 21.30 -18.87
N GLY A 86 26.02 20.93 -19.34
CA GLY A 86 25.61 20.97 -20.75
C GLY A 86 25.04 22.33 -21.18
N ASN A 87 24.18 22.31 -22.21
CA ASN A 87 23.41 23.48 -22.65
C ASN A 87 21.92 23.18 -22.53
N ALA A 88 21.14 24.08 -21.90
CA ALA A 88 19.69 24.06 -21.91
C ALA A 88 19.10 23.98 -23.32
N GLN A 89 18.20 23.00 -23.52
CA GLN A 89 17.42 22.83 -24.74
C GLN A 89 15.93 22.77 -24.41
N PRO A 90 15.02 23.25 -25.28
CA PRO A 90 13.59 22.97 -25.13
C PRO A 90 13.34 21.46 -25.03
N VAL A 91 12.45 21.03 -24.14
CA VAL A 91 12.18 19.58 -23.89
C VAL A 91 11.82 18.83 -25.18
N SER A 92 11.04 19.44 -26.06
CA SER A 92 10.71 18.91 -27.40
C SER A 92 11.94 18.67 -28.28
N ALA A 93 12.95 19.54 -28.23
CA ALA A 93 14.20 19.35 -28.95
C ALA A 93 15.08 18.27 -28.30
N PHE A 94 15.18 18.27 -26.97
CA PHE A 94 15.99 17.31 -26.22
C PHE A 94 15.54 15.85 -26.44
N PHE A 95 14.23 15.60 -26.41
CA PHE A 95 13.67 14.25 -26.64
C PHE A 95 13.28 13.97 -28.10
N ASN A 96 13.56 14.88 -29.04
CA ASN A 96 13.15 14.78 -30.45
C ASN A 96 11.63 14.51 -30.63
N LEU A 97 10.82 15.25 -29.88
CA LEU A 97 9.35 15.18 -29.90
C LEU A 97 8.74 16.45 -30.53
N PRO A 98 7.53 16.37 -31.11
CA PRO A 98 6.76 17.57 -31.45
C PRO A 98 6.38 18.35 -30.19
N GLU A 99 6.35 19.68 -30.29
CA GLU A 99 5.85 20.54 -29.20
C GLU A 99 4.37 20.20 -28.92
N PRO A 100 4.00 19.89 -27.66
CA PRO A 100 2.63 19.54 -27.32
C PRO A 100 1.69 20.75 -27.43
N LYS A 101 0.40 20.47 -27.62
CA LYS A 101 -0.63 21.50 -27.62
C LYS A 101 -0.75 22.12 -26.22
N LEU A 102 -1.05 23.41 -26.19
CA LEU A 102 -1.42 24.09 -24.96
C LEU A 102 -2.81 23.61 -24.51
N GLU A 103 -2.91 23.18 -23.26
CA GLU A 103 -4.14 22.80 -22.60
C GLU A 103 -4.49 23.83 -21.52
N THR A 104 -5.78 24.01 -21.24
CA THR A 104 -6.23 24.96 -20.20
C THR A 104 -7.47 24.45 -19.47
N TRP A 105 -7.50 24.61 -18.15
CA TRP A 105 -8.65 24.30 -17.31
C TRP A 105 -8.66 25.15 -16.05
N ASN A 106 -9.67 24.96 -15.21
CA ASN A 106 -9.77 25.58 -13.89
C ASN A 106 -9.97 24.47 -12.84
N PHE A 107 -9.42 24.67 -11.64
CA PHE A 107 -9.69 23.83 -10.48
C PHE A 107 -9.86 24.68 -9.22
N THR A 108 -10.22 24.02 -8.12
CA THR A 108 -10.44 24.65 -6.81
C THR A 108 -9.83 23.83 -5.70
N TRP A 109 -9.31 24.51 -4.67
CA TRP A 109 -8.81 23.89 -3.44
C TRP A 109 -9.18 24.75 -2.23
N TYR A 110 -9.12 24.21 -1.02
CA TYR A 110 -9.28 24.96 0.23
C TYR A 110 -7.91 25.21 0.84
N GLU A 111 -7.65 26.43 1.35
CA GLU A 111 -6.31 26.78 1.86
C GLU A 111 -6.08 26.35 3.31
N ASP A 112 -7.16 26.17 4.07
CA ASP A 112 -7.15 25.68 5.45
C ASP A 112 -8.53 25.14 5.87
N LEU A 113 -8.62 24.64 7.11
CA LEU A 113 -9.87 24.19 7.72
C LEU A 113 -10.95 25.28 7.83
N PHE A 114 -10.57 26.56 7.95
CA PHE A 114 -11.53 27.67 8.03
C PHE A 114 -12.16 27.95 6.67
N ALA A 115 -11.37 27.94 5.59
CA ALA A 115 -11.84 28.04 4.23
C ALA A 115 -12.74 26.85 3.84
N HIS A 116 -12.38 25.64 4.29
CA HIS A 116 -13.22 24.45 4.13
C HIS A 116 -14.56 24.60 4.87
N ALA A 117 -14.54 24.93 6.16
CA ALA A 117 -15.74 25.13 6.97
C ALA A 117 -16.63 26.28 6.47
N ALA A 118 -16.04 27.37 5.99
CA ALA A 118 -16.73 28.50 5.38
C ALA A 118 -17.20 28.23 3.94
N LYS A 119 -16.79 27.12 3.33
CA LYS A 119 -17.05 26.75 1.92
C LYS A 119 -16.58 27.82 0.93
N THR A 120 -15.42 28.42 1.20
CA THR A 120 -14.78 29.48 0.39
C THR A 120 -13.49 28.98 -0.25
N PRO A 121 -13.55 28.17 -1.33
CA PRO A 121 -12.35 27.65 -1.97
C PRO A 121 -11.61 28.72 -2.79
N SER A 122 -10.30 28.54 -2.91
CA SER A 122 -9.46 29.26 -3.86
C SER A 122 -9.61 28.66 -5.25
N GLN A 123 -9.82 29.52 -6.25
CA GLN A 123 -10.00 29.18 -7.65
C GLN A 123 -8.71 29.42 -8.41
N VAL A 124 -8.29 28.45 -9.21
CA VAL A 124 -7.03 28.49 -9.96
C VAL A 124 -7.30 28.23 -11.44
N ARG A 125 -6.76 29.07 -12.31
CA ARG A 125 -6.71 28.83 -13.76
C ARG A 125 -5.37 28.24 -14.14
N VAL A 126 -5.35 27.32 -15.10
CA VAL A 126 -4.16 26.55 -15.49
C VAL A 126 -3.93 26.67 -16.98
N ALA A 127 -2.66 26.82 -17.36
CA ALA A 127 -2.15 26.52 -18.69
C ALA A 127 -1.13 25.40 -18.57
N SER A 128 -1.23 24.35 -19.38
CA SER A 128 -0.43 23.12 -19.24
C SER A 128 0.05 22.59 -20.59
N LYS A 129 1.14 21.83 -20.57
CA LYS A 129 1.75 21.11 -21.69
C LYS A 129 2.30 19.79 -21.17
N ALA A 130 2.09 18.70 -21.90
CA ALA A 130 2.58 17.37 -21.53
C ALA A 130 3.36 16.69 -22.67
N TRP A 131 4.56 16.23 -22.37
CA TRP A 131 5.41 15.38 -23.20
C TRP A 131 5.28 13.95 -22.71
N ARG A 132 4.99 13.00 -23.61
CA ARG A 132 4.60 11.64 -23.23
C ARG A 132 5.66 10.61 -23.62
N ASN A 133 5.83 9.58 -22.79
CA ASN A 133 6.69 8.42 -23.04
C ASN A 133 8.12 8.82 -23.46
N VAL A 134 8.79 9.58 -22.59
CA VAL A 134 10.21 9.97 -22.69
C VAL A 134 11.07 9.09 -21.78
N ALA A 135 12.40 9.12 -21.97
CA ALA A 135 13.36 8.41 -21.13
C ALA A 135 14.71 9.14 -21.09
N LEU A 136 15.35 9.15 -19.92
CA LEU A 136 16.71 9.65 -19.72
C LEU A 136 17.68 8.46 -19.68
N TYR A 137 18.77 8.51 -20.44
CA TYR A 137 19.68 7.37 -20.63
C TYR A 137 21.07 7.55 -20.01
N GLU A 138 21.59 8.77 -19.93
CA GLU A 138 22.93 9.00 -19.38
C GLU A 138 22.85 9.27 -17.87
N PRO A 139 23.56 8.54 -17.00
CA PRO A 139 23.58 8.84 -15.56
C PRO A 139 24.10 10.25 -15.24
N GLY A 140 23.56 10.86 -14.19
CA GLY A 140 23.97 12.19 -13.72
C GLY A 140 22.79 13.09 -13.36
N GLN A 141 23.10 14.36 -13.08
CA GLN A 141 22.12 15.39 -12.73
C GLN A 141 21.51 16.04 -13.98
N TYR A 142 20.21 16.21 -13.95
CA TYR A 142 19.42 16.92 -14.96
C TYR A 142 18.65 18.07 -14.32
N ILE A 143 18.58 19.19 -15.03
CA ILE A 143 17.92 20.41 -14.54
C ILE A 143 16.81 20.76 -15.53
N ALA A 144 15.56 20.59 -15.11
CA ALA A 144 14.38 21.07 -15.82
C ALA A 144 14.03 22.48 -15.32
N THR A 145 13.92 23.44 -16.23
CA THR A 145 13.60 24.84 -15.92
C THR A 145 12.34 25.28 -16.67
N LEU A 146 11.28 25.54 -15.93
CA LEU A 146 10.04 26.14 -16.41
C LEU A 146 10.16 27.67 -16.30
N THR A 147 10.10 28.37 -17.42
CA THR A 147 10.14 29.84 -17.48
C THR A 147 8.77 30.38 -17.86
N TYR A 148 8.23 31.30 -17.05
CA TYR A 148 6.86 31.80 -17.19
C TYR A 148 6.72 33.27 -16.76
N ARG A 149 5.53 33.84 -16.98
CA ARG A 149 5.22 35.27 -16.84
C ARG A 149 6.18 36.14 -17.65
N ASN A 150 6.26 35.90 -18.96
CA ASN A 150 7.15 36.61 -19.90
C ASN A 150 8.64 36.59 -19.48
N GLY A 151 9.11 35.48 -18.89
CA GLY A 151 10.50 35.33 -18.42
C GLY A 151 10.81 35.99 -17.08
N SER A 152 9.81 36.53 -16.37
CA SER A 152 10.02 37.16 -15.06
C SER A 152 10.04 36.18 -13.88
N GLN A 153 9.62 34.93 -14.07
CA GLN A 153 9.60 33.88 -13.06
C GLN A 153 10.11 32.55 -13.63
N THR A 154 10.75 31.76 -12.77
CA THR A 154 11.18 30.40 -13.08
C THR A 154 10.81 29.44 -11.96
N THR A 155 10.58 28.18 -12.33
CA THR A 155 10.55 27.03 -11.44
C THR A 155 11.63 26.06 -11.93
N VAL A 156 12.39 25.48 -11.02
CA VAL A 156 13.47 24.53 -11.34
C VAL A 156 13.17 23.20 -10.64
N ALA A 157 13.39 22.09 -11.35
CA ALA A 157 13.38 20.75 -10.81
C ALA A 157 14.70 20.06 -11.17
N ASN A 158 15.38 19.53 -10.17
CA ASN A 158 16.62 18.77 -10.31
C ASN A 158 16.27 17.29 -10.24
N TRP A 159 16.82 16.51 -11.17
CA TRP A 159 16.50 15.11 -11.38
C TRP A 159 17.79 14.27 -11.40
N THR A 160 17.84 13.20 -10.61
CA THR A 160 19.01 12.30 -10.55
C THR A 160 18.77 11.06 -11.41
N VAL A 161 19.45 10.93 -12.54
CA VAL A 161 19.53 9.63 -13.23
C VAL A 161 20.61 8.80 -12.56
N ARG A 162 20.21 7.75 -11.82
CA ARG A 162 21.11 6.96 -10.98
C ARG A 162 22.09 6.12 -11.83
N ASP A 163 23.36 6.09 -11.43
CA ASP A 163 24.38 5.23 -12.06
C ASP A 163 24.25 3.78 -11.58
N ILE A 164 23.24 3.08 -12.13
CA ILE A 164 22.91 1.71 -11.79
C ILE A 164 23.45 0.75 -12.85
N SER A 165 24.16 -0.27 -12.38
CA SER A 165 24.78 -1.32 -13.20
C SER A 165 23.73 -2.03 -14.08
N PRO A 166 23.97 -2.16 -15.41
CA PRO A 166 23.09 -2.93 -16.30
C PRO A 166 23.31 -4.45 -16.17
N ARG A 167 24.22 -4.91 -15.29
CA ARG A 167 24.56 -6.32 -15.14
C ARG A 167 23.50 -7.05 -14.31
N GLN A 168 22.71 -7.89 -14.96
CA GLN A 168 21.83 -8.85 -14.32
C GLN A 168 22.56 -9.72 -13.28
N ARG A 169 21.97 -9.88 -12.10
CA ARG A 169 22.43 -10.71 -10.98
C ARG A 169 21.37 -11.72 -10.49
N ALA A 170 20.08 -11.38 -10.59
CA ALA A 170 18.95 -12.28 -10.41
C ALA A 170 18.21 -12.51 -11.74
N LYS A 171 17.58 -13.68 -11.89
CA LYS A 171 16.64 -13.99 -12.97
C LYS A 171 15.20 -13.66 -12.58
N ASN A 172 14.85 -13.88 -11.32
CA ASN A 172 13.48 -13.75 -10.82
C ASN A 172 13.42 -12.82 -9.61
N VAL A 173 12.25 -12.23 -9.37
CA VAL A 173 11.89 -11.57 -8.11
C VAL A 173 10.60 -12.15 -7.57
N VAL A 174 10.60 -12.46 -6.28
CA VAL A 174 9.39 -12.75 -5.49
C VAL A 174 9.27 -11.66 -4.43
N MET A 175 8.30 -10.77 -4.60
CA MET A 175 8.01 -9.69 -3.68
C MET A 175 6.76 -10.03 -2.86
N PHE A 176 6.94 -10.12 -1.54
CA PHE A 176 5.86 -10.27 -0.57
C PHE A 176 5.53 -8.92 0.06
N ILE A 177 4.24 -8.59 0.09
CA ILE A 177 3.72 -7.41 0.78
C ILE A 177 2.75 -7.88 1.87
N GLY A 178 3.07 -7.59 3.14
CA GLY A 178 2.08 -7.57 4.19
C GLY A 178 1.51 -6.16 4.29
N ASP A 179 0.33 -5.92 3.72
CA ASP A 179 -0.31 -4.60 3.74
C ASP A 179 -0.46 -4.13 5.21
N GLY A 180 0.04 -2.93 5.54
CA GLY A 180 0.03 -2.41 6.90
C GLY A 180 0.95 -3.09 7.94
N MET A 181 1.78 -4.09 7.56
CA MET A 181 2.58 -4.91 8.48
C MET A 181 3.75 -4.16 9.15
N THR A 182 3.85 -4.23 10.48
CA THR A 182 4.95 -3.62 11.26
C THR A 182 5.78 -4.62 12.06
N THR A 183 6.98 -4.20 12.49
CA THR A 183 7.87 -4.94 13.40
C THR A 183 7.18 -5.38 14.69
N ASN A 184 6.26 -4.56 15.21
CA ASN A 184 5.46 -4.86 16.39
C ASN A 184 4.47 -5.99 16.13
N MET A 185 3.78 -5.97 14.98
CA MET A 185 2.91 -7.07 14.55
C MET A 185 3.67 -8.37 14.34
N ILE A 186 4.84 -8.34 13.69
CA ILE A 186 5.71 -9.52 13.54
C ILE A 186 6.12 -10.07 14.92
N THR A 187 6.35 -9.19 15.89
CA THR A 187 6.69 -9.59 17.26
C THR A 187 5.50 -10.21 18.01
N ALA A 188 4.28 -9.69 17.80
CA ALA A 188 3.06 -10.29 18.33
C ALA A 188 2.74 -11.64 17.66
N ALA A 189 2.82 -11.74 16.32
CA ALA A 189 2.65 -12.97 15.57
C ALA A 189 3.65 -14.06 16.02
N ARG A 190 4.91 -13.68 16.23
CA ARG A 190 5.93 -14.57 16.81
C ARG A 190 5.54 -15.05 18.21
N LEU A 191 4.97 -14.20 19.06
CA LEU A 191 4.56 -14.56 20.43
C LEU A 191 3.38 -15.53 20.48
N ILE A 192 2.44 -15.45 19.53
CA ILE A 192 1.28 -16.35 19.47
C ILE A 192 1.62 -17.67 18.73
N GLY A 193 2.42 -17.62 17.66
CA GLY A 193 2.74 -18.80 16.84
C GLY A 193 3.88 -19.66 17.40
N HIS A 194 4.90 -19.04 18.01
CA HIS A 194 6.17 -19.73 18.32
C HIS A 194 6.37 -19.99 19.81
N GLN A 195 6.79 -21.22 20.12
CA GLN A 195 7.03 -21.65 21.49
C GLN A 195 8.19 -20.88 22.14
N SER A 196 7.95 -20.35 23.34
CA SER A 196 8.99 -19.83 24.23
C SER A 196 9.20 -20.77 25.42
N ILE A 197 10.45 -21.05 25.77
CA ILE A 197 10.84 -21.80 26.98
C ILE A 197 11.82 -20.92 27.75
N ASN A 198 11.51 -20.64 29.02
CA ASN A 198 12.29 -19.75 29.89
C ASN A 198 12.60 -18.38 29.24
N GLY A 199 11.63 -17.82 28.50
CA GLY A 199 11.77 -16.54 27.79
C GLY A 199 12.49 -16.60 26.43
N LYS A 200 12.97 -17.78 26.00
CA LYS A 200 13.65 -17.97 24.72
C LYS A 200 12.73 -18.65 23.69
N TYR A 201 12.51 -18.02 22.55
CA TYR A 201 11.87 -18.65 21.39
C TYR A 201 12.67 -19.88 20.91
N GLN A 202 11.96 -20.99 20.69
CA GLN A 202 12.55 -22.27 20.24
C GLN A 202 12.67 -22.36 18.72
N THR A 203 11.83 -21.62 17.99
CA THR A 203 11.85 -21.49 16.53
C THR A 203 11.72 -20.01 16.15
N LYS A 204 11.98 -19.71 14.88
CA LYS A 204 11.89 -18.38 14.27
C LYS A 204 10.77 -18.38 13.22
N MET A 205 10.23 -17.21 12.91
CA MET A 205 9.45 -17.00 11.68
C MET A 205 10.30 -17.40 10.45
N ALA A 206 9.71 -17.66 9.30
CA ALA A 206 10.42 -17.85 8.04
C ALA A 206 11.15 -16.56 7.61
N MET A 207 10.51 -15.39 7.74
CA MET A 207 11.15 -14.09 7.48
C MET A 207 12.32 -13.79 8.44
N ASP A 208 12.23 -14.18 9.72
CA ASP A 208 13.30 -14.05 10.73
C ASP A 208 14.60 -14.83 10.39
N GLN A 209 14.57 -15.67 9.34
CA GLN A 209 15.70 -16.48 8.86
C GLN A 209 16.35 -15.89 7.60
N PHE A 210 15.88 -14.74 7.12
CA PHE A 210 16.48 -14.04 5.99
C PHE A 210 17.84 -13.43 6.40
N PRO A 211 18.85 -13.45 5.51
CA PRO A 211 20.20 -12.99 5.85
C PRO A 211 20.30 -11.47 6.05
N MET A 212 19.43 -10.70 5.40
CA MET A 212 19.43 -9.23 5.45
C MET A 212 18.10 -8.69 5.95
N LEU A 213 18.21 -7.63 6.75
CA LEU A 213 17.11 -6.82 7.28
C LEU A 213 17.46 -5.35 7.09
N GLY A 214 16.53 -4.59 6.55
CA GLY A 214 16.52 -3.13 6.52
C GLY A 214 15.16 -2.58 6.92
N HIS A 215 14.99 -1.27 6.81
CA HIS A 215 13.73 -0.55 7.01
C HIS A 215 13.54 0.49 5.91
N GLN A 216 12.30 0.71 5.49
CA GLN A 216 11.96 1.73 4.50
C GLN A 216 11.04 2.82 5.06
N MET A 217 11.27 4.05 4.60
CA MET A 217 10.44 5.22 4.89
C MET A 217 9.27 5.34 3.91
N THR A 218 8.03 5.40 4.42
CA THR A 218 6.80 5.17 3.65
C THR A 218 6.03 6.42 3.22
N HIS A 219 6.42 7.63 3.64
CA HIS A 219 5.75 8.91 3.35
C HIS A 219 5.44 9.19 1.85
N SER A 220 4.40 9.97 1.55
CA SER A 220 4.00 10.37 0.18
C SER A 220 4.62 11.72 -0.23
N ILE A 221 4.24 12.26 -1.41
CA ILE A 221 4.56 13.64 -1.82
C ILE A 221 3.76 14.67 -1.01
N ASP A 222 2.48 14.40 -0.80
CA ASP A 222 1.45 15.35 -0.32
C ASP A 222 1.04 15.13 1.14
N SER A 223 1.53 14.05 1.77
CA SER A 223 1.24 13.66 3.13
C SER A 223 2.41 12.88 3.73
N PHE A 224 2.73 13.12 4.99
CA PHE A 224 3.68 12.25 5.71
C PHE A 224 3.07 10.86 6.00
N ILE A 225 1.73 10.72 6.03
CA ILE A 225 1.05 9.43 6.10
C ILE A 225 0.59 9.02 4.70
N THR A 226 1.10 7.89 4.22
CA THR A 226 0.74 7.31 2.91
C THR A 226 -0.58 6.56 2.94
N ASP A 227 -1.24 6.41 1.78
CA ASP A 227 -2.15 5.30 1.52
C ASP A 227 -1.44 4.18 0.74
N SER A 228 -2.10 3.03 0.60
CA SER A 228 -1.54 1.88 -0.13
C SER A 228 -1.25 2.20 -1.60
N ALA A 229 -2.06 3.05 -2.27
CA ALA A 229 -1.88 3.37 -3.69
C ALA A 229 -0.57 4.12 -3.95
N ASN A 230 -0.35 5.19 -3.20
CA ASN A 230 0.84 6.00 -3.41
C ASN A 230 2.12 5.31 -2.89
N SER A 231 2.02 4.42 -1.89
CA SER A 231 3.17 3.64 -1.40
C SER A 231 3.54 2.51 -2.36
N ALA A 232 2.56 1.71 -2.78
CA ALA A 232 2.77 0.67 -3.79
C ALA A 232 3.33 1.25 -5.09
N THR A 233 2.84 2.42 -5.53
CA THR A 233 3.44 3.17 -6.65
C THR A 233 4.93 3.47 -6.41
N ALA A 234 5.34 3.90 -5.22
CA ALA A 234 6.74 4.15 -4.90
C ALA A 234 7.60 2.87 -4.92
N LEU A 235 7.08 1.77 -4.36
CA LEU A 235 7.73 0.46 -4.36
C LEU A 235 7.96 -0.10 -5.78
N TYR A 236 7.01 0.14 -6.68
CA TYR A 236 7.04 -0.44 -8.03
C TYR A 236 7.64 0.46 -9.09
N SER A 237 7.74 1.77 -8.86
CA SER A 237 8.25 2.71 -9.88
C SER A 237 9.58 3.36 -9.52
N GLY A 238 9.92 3.47 -8.23
CA GLY A 238 11.08 4.26 -7.79
C GLY A 238 10.80 5.77 -7.71
N HIS A 239 9.53 6.16 -7.79
CA HIS A 239 9.08 7.53 -7.71
C HIS A 239 8.02 7.68 -6.61
N LYS A 240 8.16 8.69 -5.74
CA LYS A 240 7.08 9.05 -4.80
C LYS A 240 5.83 9.45 -5.58
N SER A 241 4.66 9.27 -4.96
CA SER A 241 3.36 9.61 -5.55
C SER A 241 2.44 10.29 -4.52
N THR A 242 1.25 10.67 -4.97
CA THR A 242 0.20 11.40 -4.23
C THR A 242 -0.86 10.43 -3.74
N VAL A 243 -1.45 10.67 -2.56
CA VAL A 243 -2.48 9.79 -1.97
C VAL A 243 -3.60 9.46 -2.97
N ASN A 244 -4.00 8.17 -3.02
CA ASN A 244 -4.90 7.51 -3.99
C ASN A 244 -4.33 7.24 -5.40
N ALA A 245 -3.16 7.76 -5.77
CA ALA A 245 -2.64 7.60 -7.12
C ALA A 245 -1.90 6.27 -7.34
N LEU A 246 -2.17 5.67 -8.49
CA LEU A 246 -1.57 4.44 -9.01
C LEU A 246 -0.70 4.80 -10.22
N GLY A 247 0.60 4.50 -10.21
CA GLY A 247 1.48 4.58 -11.39
C GLY A 247 1.65 5.97 -12.02
N VAL A 248 1.26 7.05 -11.33
CA VAL A 248 1.29 8.43 -11.83
C VAL A 248 1.74 9.43 -10.78
N TYR A 249 2.19 10.60 -11.24
CA TYR A 249 2.24 11.83 -10.44
C TYR A 249 0.93 12.60 -10.61
N ALA A 250 0.21 12.88 -9.52
CA ALA A 250 -1.03 13.66 -9.62
C ALA A 250 -0.77 15.12 -10.02
N ASP A 251 -1.60 15.64 -10.92
CA ASP A 251 -1.58 17.04 -11.37
C ASP A 251 -2.95 17.75 -11.17
N SER A 252 -3.10 18.97 -11.70
CA SER A 252 -4.30 19.78 -11.49
C SER A 252 -5.46 19.49 -12.46
N SER A 253 -5.28 18.61 -13.45
CA SER A 253 -6.26 18.37 -14.50
C SER A 253 -7.56 17.75 -13.93
N PRO A 254 -8.69 17.79 -14.65
CA PRO A 254 -9.91 17.10 -14.23
C PRO A 254 -9.97 15.61 -14.65
N ASN A 255 -9.08 15.14 -15.53
CA ASN A 255 -9.13 13.79 -16.09
C ASN A 255 -8.27 12.82 -15.28
N LYS A 256 -8.85 11.75 -14.73
CA LYS A 256 -8.17 10.82 -13.81
C LYS A 256 -7.10 9.92 -14.47
N PHE A 257 -6.93 10.01 -15.79
CA PHE A 257 -6.08 9.12 -16.59
C PHE A 257 -5.05 9.87 -17.45
N ASP A 258 -5.03 11.21 -17.44
CA ASP A 258 -4.05 12.00 -18.20
C ASP A 258 -2.88 12.51 -17.36
N ASP A 259 -2.83 12.21 -16.07
CA ASP A 259 -1.67 12.46 -15.21
C ASP A 259 -0.37 11.92 -15.82
N PRO A 260 0.80 12.54 -15.54
CA PRO A 260 2.11 12.03 -15.90
C PRO A 260 2.37 10.65 -15.33
N LYS A 261 2.62 9.70 -16.23
CA LYS A 261 2.84 8.28 -15.92
C LYS A 261 4.30 7.99 -15.67
N ILE A 262 4.55 6.95 -14.90
CA ILE A 262 5.87 6.42 -14.58
C ILE A 262 5.85 4.93 -14.85
N GLU A 263 6.82 4.41 -15.61
CA GLU A 263 6.90 2.98 -15.90
C GLU A 263 7.24 2.16 -14.66
N SER A 264 6.45 1.11 -14.42
CA SER A 264 6.64 0.21 -13.28
C SER A 264 7.74 -0.83 -13.53
N ILE A 265 8.22 -1.47 -12.46
CA ILE A 265 9.19 -2.57 -12.49
C ILE A 265 8.66 -3.76 -13.30
N ALA A 266 7.35 -4.02 -13.28
CA ALA A 266 6.72 -5.10 -14.05
C ALA A 266 6.67 -4.79 -15.54
N GLU A 267 6.30 -3.55 -15.90
CA GLU A 267 6.29 -3.08 -17.29
C GLU A 267 7.71 -3.07 -17.87
N LEU A 268 8.66 -2.50 -17.13
CA LEU A 268 10.08 -2.42 -17.47
C LEU A 268 10.70 -3.82 -17.60
N PHE A 269 10.42 -4.72 -16.65
CA PHE A 269 10.87 -6.11 -16.71
C PHE A 269 10.32 -6.82 -17.94
N HIS A 270 9.02 -6.71 -18.22
CA HIS A 270 8.42 -7.32 -19.40
C HIS A 270 9.00 -6.74 -20.69
N ARG A 271 9.06 -5.40 -20.83
CA ARG A 271 9.61 -4.70 -22.00
C ARG A 271 11.05 -5.11 -22.32
N LEU A 272 11.89 -5.26 -21.29
CA LEU A 272 13.33 -5.50 -21.46
C LEU A 272 13.74 -6.97 -21.45
N ARG A 273 12.88 -7.88 -20.97
CA ARG A 273 13.21 -9.32 -20.81
C ARG A 273 12.25 -10.25 -21.53
N GLY A 274 11.01 -9.80 -21.80
CA GLY A 274 9.90 -10.67 -22.19
C GLY A 274 9.48 -11.65 -21.09
N GLY A 275 9.84 -11.38 -19.83
CA GLY A 275 9.56 -12.27 -18.69
C GLY A 275 8.12 -12.19 -18.21
N GLY A 276 7.73 -13.20 -17.43
CA GLY A 276 6.37 -13.34 -16.91
C GLY A 276 6.12 -12.47 -15.68
N VAL A 277 4.89 -11.98 -15.53
CA VAL A 277 4.45 -11.24 -14.33
C VAL A 277 3.26 -11.92 -13.68
N GLY A 278 3.30 -12.09 -12.36
CA GLY A 278 2.18 -12.57 -11.55
C GLY A 278 1.78 -11.57 -10.47
N ILE A 279 0.48 -11.47 -10.23
CA ILE A 279 -0.14 -10.67 -9.18
C ILE A 279 -1.03 -11.60 -8.35
N VAL A 280 -0.75 -11.71 -7.05
CA VAL A 280 -1.51 -12.52 -6.09
C VAL A 280 -1.86 -11.66 -4.90
N SER A 281 -3.12 -11.67 -4.46
CA SER A 281 -3.57 -10.92 -3.28
C SER A 281 -4.75 -11.61 -2.59
N THR A 282 -4.84 -11.49 -1.26
CA THR A 282 -6.08 -11.84 -0.52
C THR A 282 -7.14 -10.74 -0.55
N ALA A 283 -6.84 -9.56 -1.11
CA ALA A 283 -7.82 -8.52 -1.40
C ALA A 283 -8.55 -8.76 -2.73
N PHE A 284 -9.46 -7.83 -3.03
CA PHE A 284 -9.90 -7.56 -4.38
C PHE A 284 -8.68 -7.26 -5.28
N ILE A 285 -8.52 -8.01 -6.38
CA ILE A 285 -7.38 -7.89 -7.31
C ILE A 285 -7.19 -6.50 -7.95
N ALA A 286 -8.19 -5.62 -7.89
CA ALA A 286 -8.11 -4.23 -8.37
C ALA A 286 -7.90 -3.20 -7.24
N ASP A 287 -7.75 -3.63 -5.99
CA ASP A 287 -7.34 -2.77 -4.89
C ASP A 287 -5.91 -2.22 -5.14
N ALA A 288 -5.50 -1.21 -4.39
CA ALA A 288 -4.33 -0.40 -4.72
C ALA A 288 -3.02 -1.17 -4.89
N THR A 289 -2.68 -2.06 -3.95
CA THR A 289 -1.40 -2.78 -3.95
C THR A 289 -1.20 -3.67 -5.17
N PRO A 290 -2.18 -4.47 -5.64
CA PRO A 290 -2.08 -5.16 -6.94
C PRO A 290 -2.24 -4.21 -8.13
N ALA A 291 -3.12 -3.21 -8.05
CA ALA A 291 -3.37 -2.29 -9.16
C ALA A 291 -2.14 -1.42 -9.53
N ALA A 292 -1.45 -0.86 -8.55
CA ALA A 292 -0.31 0.05 -8.77
C ALA A 292 0.85 -0.59 -9.54
N LEU A 293 0.91 -1.92 -9.63
CA LEU A 293 1.96 -2.62 -10.37
C LEU A 293 1.83 -2.42 -11.89
N THR A 294 0.64 -2.12 -12.42
CA THR A 294 0.40 -1.98 -13.88
C THR A 294 -0.66 -0.96 -14.28
N ALA A 295 -1.38 -0.34 -13.33
CA ALA A 295 -2.45 0.61 -13.59
C ALA A 295 -2.00 2.06 -13.33
N HIS A 296 -2.49 2.98 -14.16
CA HIS A 296 -2.04 4.37 -14.18
C HIS A 296 -3.23 5.34 -14.10
N THR A 297 -3.53 5.82 -12.90
CA THR A 297 -4.63 6.75 -12.61
C THR A 297 -4.42 7.42 -11.26
N ARG A 298 -4.83 8.68 -11.09
CA ARG A 298 -4.80 9.35 -9.77
C ARG A 298 -5.86 8.85 -8.77
N ASP A 299 -6.72 7.91 -9.16
CA ASP A 299 -7.86 7.45 -8.37
C ASP A 299 -7.95 5.92 -8.35
N ARG A 300 -7.44 5.32 -7.27
CA ARG A 300 -7.55 3.88 -6.99
C ARG A 300 -8.98 3.32 -7.07
N GLY A 301 -10.02 4.14 -6.92
CA GLY A 301 -11.42 3.73 -7.03
C GLY A 301 -11.90 3.42 -8.47
N GLN A 302 -11.07 3.63 -9.50
CA GLN A 302 -11.42 3.32 -10.90
C GLN A 302 -11.29 1.81 -11.24
N TYR A 303 -11.76 0.92 -10.36
CA TYR A 303 -11.55 -0.53 -10.43
C TYR A 303 -11.84 -1.17 -11.80
N GLY A 304 -12.92 -0.77 -12.47
CA GLY A 304 -13.26 -1.31 -13.78
C GLY A 304 -12.24 -0.95 -14.87
N ALA A 305 -11.64 0.24 -14.82
CA ALA A 305 -10.58 0.65 -15.74
C ALA A 305 -9.23 -0.01 -15.37
N VAL A 306 -8.97 -0.23 -14.07
CA VAL A 306 -7.82 -1.02 -13.59
C VAL A 306 -7.88 -2.44 -14.17
N ILE A 307 -9.03 -3.10 -14.09
CA ILE A 307 -9.22 -4.46 -14.63
C ILE A 307 -9.11 -4.49 -16.15
N ASP A 308 -9.57 -3.46 -16.86
CA ASP A 308 -9.34 -3.35 -18.30
C ASP A 308 -7.85 -3.22 -18.63
N SER A 309 -7.09 -2.45 -17.83
CA SER A 309 -5.64 -2.31 -18.02
C SER A 309 -4.85 -3.60 -17.75
N PHE A 310 -5.31 -4.46 -16.83
CA PHE A 310 -4.73 -5.80 -16.63
C PHE A 310 -4.83 -6.72 -17.86
N LEU A 311 -5.77 -6.44 -18.78
CA LEU A 311 -6.01 -7.24 -19.99
C LEU A 311 -5.51 -6.56 -21.27
N ARG A 312 -5.47 -5.22 -21.29
CA ARG A 312 -5.27 -4.41 -22.50
C ARG A 312 -4.11 -3.42 -22.42
N GLY A 313 -3.48 -3.26 -21.25
CA GLY A 313 -2.52 -2.19 -21.00
C GLY A 313 -3.16 -0.79 -21.06
N ILE A 314 -2.35 0.25 -21.21
CA ILE A 314 -2.85 1.61 -21.42
C ILE A 314 -3.28 1.81 -22.88
N THR A 315 -4.53 2.17 -23.09
CA THR A 315 -5.14 2.31 -24.44
C THR A 315 -5.21 3.75 -24.97
N ASN A 316 -5.14 4.76 -24.09
CA ASN A 316 -5.39 6.17 -24.44
C ASN A 316 -4.12 7.01 -24.74
N TYR A 317 -2.93 6.49 -24.46
CA TYR A 317 -1.65 7.18 -24.63
C TYR A 317 -0.59 6.21 -25.14
N THR A 318 0.41 6.72 -25.86
CA THR A 318 1.62 5.95 -26.17
C THR A 318 2.29 5.56 -24.85
N TRP A 319 2.49 4.26 -24.64
CA TRP A 319 3.06 3.71 -23.43
C TRP A 319 3.83 2.42 -23.74
N THR A 320 4.40 1.79 -22.70
CA THR A 320 5.04 0.48 -22.84
C THR A 320 4.05 -0.56 -23.36
N ASN A 321 4.40 -1.18 -24.49
CA ASN A 321 3.53 -2.11 -25.22
C ASN A 321 3.47 -3.47 -24.53
N TRP A 322 2.53 -3.63 -23.60
CA TRP A 322 2.28 -4.86 -22.87
C TRP A 322 0.79 -5.03 -22.55
N THR A 323 0.26 -6.24 -22.71
CA THR A 323 -1.15 -6.59 -22.47
C THR A 323 -1.41 -7.18 -21.07
N GLY A 324 -0.54 -6.86 -20.11
CA GLY A 324 -0.70 -7.19 -18.69
C GLY A 324 -0.30 -8.62 -18.26
N PRO A 325 -0.46 -8.93 -16.96
CA PRO A 325 0.15 -10.07 -16.28
C PRO A 325 -0.22 -11.45 -16.84
N ASP A 326 0.63 -12.45 -16.62
CA ASP A 326 0.34 -13.86 -16.92
C ASP A 326 -0.55 -14.52 -15.88
N VAL A 327 -0.50 -14.04 -14.63
CA VAL A 327 -1.26 -14.57 -13.50
C VAL A 327 -1.88 -13.42 -12.70
N LEU A 328 -3.18 -13.53 -12.42
CA LEU A 328 -3.97 -12.59 -11.61
C LEU A 328 -4.85 -13.39 -10.64
N PHE A 329 -4.52 -13.43 -9.35
CA PHE A 329 -5.23 -14.20 -8.33
C PHE A 329 -5.71 -13.34 -7.16
N GLY A 330 -7.02 -13.33 -6.88
CA GLY A 330 -7.59 -12.65 -5.70
C GLY A 330 -9.11 -12.67 -5.62
N GLY A 331 -9.71 -11.66 -4.98
CA GLY A 331 -11.15 -11.43 -4.90
C GLY A 331 -11.67 -10.38 -5.89
N GLY A 332 -12.92 -9.95 -5.71
CA GLY A 332 -13.54 -8.83 -6.46
C GLY A 332 -14.44 -9.22 -7.63
N ALA A 333 -15.06 -10.40 -7.57
CA ALA A 333 -15.92 -10.94 -8.63
C ALA A 333 -17.02 -10.00 -9.15
N GLU A 334 -17.47 -9.03 -8.35
CA GLU A 334 -18.46 -8.01 -8.71
C GLU A 334 -18.07 -7.13 -9.91
N GLN A 335 -16.78 -7.08 -10.27
CA GLN A 335 -16.31 -6.45 -11.51
C GLN A 335 -16.20 -7.41 -12.71
N PHE A 336 -16.30 -8.72 -12.49
CA PHE A 336 -15.98 -9.73 -13.52
C PHE A 336 -17.22 -10.35 -14.18
N TYR A 337 -18.24 -10.73 -13.41
CA TYR A 337 -19.48 -11.23 -14.01
C TYR A 337 -20.32 -10.09 -14.63
N PRO A 338 -21.09 -10.35 -15.71
CA PRO A 338 -21.85 -9.30 -16.40
C PRO A 338 -22.94 -8.70 -15.51
N GLY A 339 -22.98 -7.38 -15.40
CA GLY A 339 -23.93 -6.65 -14.58
C GLY A 339 -23.46 -5.24 -14.24
N LYS A 340 -24.25 -4.49 -13.46
CA LYS A 340 -23.94 -3.09 -13.13
C LYS A 340 -22.64 -2.87 -12.33
N GLY A 341 -22.11 -3.92 -11.71
CA GLY A 341 -20.81 -3.86 -11.03
C GLY A 341 -19.66 -3.82 -12.03
N SER A 342 -19.65 -4.75 -12.99
CA SER A 342 -18.64 -4.88 -14.04
C SER A 342 -18.47 -3.65 -14.93
N PHE A 343 -17.23 -3.41 -15.35
CA PHE A 343 -16.87 -2.31 -16.23
C PHE A 343 -17.65 -2.37 -17.55
N GLN A 344 -18.40 -1.30 -17.82
CA GLN A 344 -19.30 -1.18 -18.97
C GLN A 344 -20.39 -2.29 -19.04
N GLY A 345 -20.62 -3.03 -17.94
CA GLY A 345 -21.59 -4.13 -17.88
C GLY A 345 -21.16 -5.44 -18.55
N LYS A 346 -19.89 -5.59 -18.92
CA LYS A 346 -19.36 -6.71 -19.71
C LYS A 346 -19.14 -7.98 -18.87
N ASP A 347 -19.01 -9.12 -19.55
CA ASP A 347 -18.48 -10.34 -18.93
C ASP A 347 -16.94 -10.32 -19.05
N TYR A 348 -16.27 -9.90 -17.98
CA TYR A 348 -14.80 -9.85 -17.96
C TYR A 348 -14.16 -11.24 -17.85
N TYR A 349 -14.85 -12.24 -17.30
CA TYR A 349 -14.35 -13.62 -17.40
C TYR A 349 -14.27 -14.07 -18.87
N GLN A 350 -15.27 -13.74 -19.69
CA GLN A 350 -15.24 -14.00 -21.12
C GLN A 350 -14.18 -13.15 -21.86
N GLU A 351 -14.03 -11.88 -21.51
CA GLU A 351 -13.00 -11.00 -22.10
C GLU A 351 -11.59 -11.55 -21.82
N PHE A 352 -11.27 -11.97 -20.59
CA PHE A 352 -10.00 -12.63 -20.25
C PHE A 352 -9.84 -13.99 -20.94
N ALA A 353 -10.88 -14.83 -20.96
CA ALA A 353 -10.84 -16.13 -21.67
C ALA A 353 -10.55 -15.96 -23.17
N SER A 354 -11.06 -14.88 -23.80
CA SER A 354 -10.78 -14.55 -25.21
C SER A 354 -9.30 -14.25 -25.48
N GLN A 355 -8.55 -13.83 -24.46
CA GLN A 355 -7.10 -13.57 -24.50
C GLN A 355 -6.26 -14.74 -23.96
N ASN A 356 -6.80 -15.96 -24.02
CA ASN A 356 -6.12 -17.21 -23.64
C ASN A 356 -5.75 -17.30 -22.14
N TYR A 357 -6.58 -16.71 -21.27
CA TYR A 357 -6.55 -16.98 -19.83
C TYR A 357 -7.47 -18.16 -19.49
N THR A 358 -6.97 -19.09 -18.69
CA THR A 358 -7.81 -20.05 -17.97
C THR A 358 -8.42 -19.34 -16.76
N VAL A 359 -9.75 -19.30 -16.70
CA VAL A 359 -10.49 -18.71 -15.58
C VAL A 359 -10.75 -19.77 -14.50
N VAL A 360 -10.31 -19.51 -13.27
CA VAL A 360 -10.52 -20.39 -12.11
C VAL A 360 -11.29 -19.65 -11.01
N LEU A 361 -12.31 -20.30 -10.45
CA LEU A 361 -13.29 -19.64 -9.56
C LEU A 361 -13.36 -20.25 -8.14
N ASN A 362 -12.47 -21.17 -7.81
CA ASN A 362 -12.35 -21.81 -6.50
C ASN A 362 -11.01 -22.54 -6.39
N ASN A 363 -10.64 -22.98 -5.19
CA ASN A 363 -9.40 -23.71 -4.94
C ASN A 363 -9.35 -25.04 -5.73
N THR A 364 -10.45 -25.79 -5.80
CA THR A 364 -10.51 -27.05 -6.57
C THR A 364 -10.10 -26.84 -8.04
N ALA A 365 -10.62 -25.79 -8.68
CA ALA A 365 -10.28 -25.42 -10.05
C ALA A 365 -8.85 -24.87 -10.18
N LEU A 366 -8.39 -24.09 -9.19
CA LEU A 366 -7.00 -23.58 -9.14
C LEU A 366 -5.99 -24.74 -9.13
N GLN A 367 -6.18 -25.74 -8.28
CA GLN A 367 -5.29 -26.91 -8.21
C GLN A 367 -5.33 -27.76 -9.49
N ALA A 368 -6.49 -27.85 -10.15
CA ALA A 368 -6.69 -28.64 -11.35
C ALA A 368 -6.26 -27.94 -12.67
N ALA A 369 -6.03 -26.63 -12.67
CA ALA A 369 -5.71 -25.87 -13.88
C ALA A 369 -4.30 -26.19 -14.42
N ASP A 370 -4.16 -26.18 -15.74
CA ASP A 370 -2.88 -26.43 -16.41
C ASP A 370 -1.96 -25.18 -16.44
N ASN A 371 -0.66 -25.41 -16.32
CA ASN A 371 0.34 -24.35 -16.14
C ASN A 371 0.83 -23.71 -17.45
N SER A 372 0.39 -24.17 -18.63
CA SER A 372 0.85 -23.63 -19.93
C SER A 372 0.13 -22.35 -20.37
N SER A 373 -1.08 -22.10 -19.87
CA SER A 373 -1.92 -20.93 -20.19
C SER A 373 -1.69 -19.78 -19.20
N LYS A 374 -2.08 -18.54 -19.58
CA LYS A 374 -2.25 -17.47 -18.59
C LYS A 374 -3.41 -17.84 -17.65
N GLN A 375 -3.45 -17.33 -16.42
CA GLN A 375 -4.50 -17.66 -15.47
C GLN A 375 -5.12 -16.42 -14.80
N LEU A 376 -6.46 -16.39 -14.75
CA LEU A 376 -7.25 -15.44 -13.98
C LEU A 376 -8.00 -16.23 -12.90
N GLY A 377 -7.69 -15.98 -11.63
CA GLY A 377 -8.34 -16.62 -10.49
C GLY A 377 -9.07 -15.60 -9.64
N ILE A 378 -10.41 -15.68 -9.61
CA ILE A 378 -11.24 -14.80 -8.80
C ILE A 378 -12.12 -15.65 -7.89
N PHE A 379 -11.91 -15.55 -6.58
CA PHE A 379 -12.40 -16.55 -5.61
C PHE A 379 -13.57 -16.08 -4.74
N SER A 380 -13.86 -14.79 -4.72
CA SER A 380 -14.98 -14.21 -3.96
C SER A 380 -15.45 -12.88 -4.57
N VAL A 381 -16.71 -12.52 -4.28
CA VAL A 381 -17.13 -11.10 -4.26
C VAL A 381 -16.40 -10.39 -3.14
N SER A 382 -15.92 -9.16 -3.39
CA SER A 382 -15.06 -8.38 -2.51
C SER A 382 -13.77 -9.13 -2.11
N ASN A 383 -13.10 -8.65 -1.05
CA ASN A 383 -11.91 -9.26 -0.47
C ASN A 383 -12.17 -10.70 -0.02
N MET A 384 -11.13 -11.54 -0.04
CA MET A 384 -11.24 -12.94 0.36
C MET A 384 -11.50 -13.11 1.87
N ALA A 385 -11.89 -14.32 2.25
CA ALA A 385 -11.99 -14.70 3.65
C ALA A 385 -10.61 -14.59 4.34
N LYS A 386 -10.59 -14.30 5.65
CA LYS A 386 -9.35 -14.32 6.44
C LYS A 386 -8.93 -15.75 6.75
N TRP A 387 -7.67 -15.99 7.08
CA TRP A 387 -7.15 -17.30 7.48
C TRP A 387 -7.94 -17.87 8.66
N LEU A 388 -8.24 -17.07 9.69
CA LEU A 388 -9.11 -17.50 10.80
C LEU A 388 -10.47 -17.95 10.29
N ASP A 389 -11.09 -17.20 9.38
CA ASP A 389 -12.40 -17.55 8.83
C ASP A 389 -12.33 -18.82 7.96
N ARG A 390 -11.27 -19.03 7.16
CA ARG A 390 -11.07 -20.24 6.36
C ARG A 390 -10.81 -21.50 7.21
N ASN A 391 -10.07 -21.38 8.32
CA ASN A 391 -9.47 -22.53 9.02
C ASN A 391 -10.01 -22.79 10.44
N VAL A 392 -10.56 -21.78 11.11
CA VAL A 392 -11.04 -21.85 12.51
C VAL A 392 -12.56 -21.58 12.57
N TYR A 393 -12.94 -20.55 11.82
CA TYR A 393 -14.22 -19.91 11.54
C TYR A 393 -15.08 -20.35 10.34
N PRO A 394 -15.05 -21.59 9.79
CA PRO A 394 -15.52 -21.86 8.43
C PRO A 394 -17.00 -21.52 8.17
N GLU A 395 -17.84 -21.47 9.21
CA GLU A 395 -19.21 -20.96 9.13
C GLU A 395 -19.29 -19.50 8.64
N ASN A 396 -18.26 -18.68 8.87
CA ASN A 396 -18.19 -17.29 8.45
C ASN A 396 -18.07 -17.12 6.92
N LEU A 397 -17.75 -18.20 6.18
CA LEU A 397 -17.77 -18.21 4.71
C LEU A 397 -19.17 -18.47 4.16
N ASN A 398 -20.13 -18.95 4.96
CA ASN A 398 -21.48 -19.31 4.51
C ASN A 398 -22.39 -18.08 4.33
N LYS A 399 -21.90 -17.10 3.56
CA LYS A 399 -22.53 -15.81 3.28
C LYS A 399 -23.12 -15.81 1.87
N SER A 400 -24.43 -15.64 1.78
CA SER A 400 -25.17 -15.49 0.51
C SER A 400 -24.53 -14.41 -0.38
N SER A 401 -24.54 -14.64 -1.68
CA SER A 401 -24.05 -13.70 -2.70
C SER A 401 -22.56 -13.36 -2.60
N THR A 402 -21.73 -14.31 -2.12
CA THR A 402 -20.26 -14.16 -2.12
C THR A 402 -19.57 -15.00 -3.20
N ALA A 403 -20.29 -15.92 -3.84
CA ALA A 403 -19.76 -16.77 -4.90
C ALA A 403 -19.26 -15.95 -6.11
N PRO A 404 -18.08 -16.27 -6.67
CA PRO A 404 -17.46 -15.47 -7.72
C PRO A 404 -18.11 -15.59 -9.10
N ASP A 405 -19.06 -16.50 -9.29
CA ASP A 405 -19.88 -16.62 -10.49
C ASP A 405 -21.06 -15.62 -10.54
N GLY A 406 -21.21 -14.77 -9.52
CA GLY A 406 -22.32 -13.82 -9.39
C GLY A 406 -23.65 -14.45 -8.96
N SER A 407 -23.64 -15.74 -8.58
CA SER A 407 -24.81 -16.41 -8.02
C SER A 407 -25.07 -15.97 -6.56
N LYS A 408 -26.22 -16.39 -6.02
CA LYS A 408 -26.53 -16.19 -4.58
C LYS A 408 -25.82 -17.17 -3.65
N ALA A 409 -24.96 -18.06 -4.18
CA ALA A 409 -24.23 -19.02 -3.37
C ALA A 409 -23.14 -18.35 -2.51
N ALA A 410 -22.53 -19.16 -1.65
CA ALA A 410 -21.42 -18.77 -0.80
C ALA A 410 -20.08 -19.21 -1.43
N ALA A 411 -19.04 -18.38 -1.33
CA ALA A 411 -17.68 -18.73 -1.71
C ALA A 411 -16.99 -19.52 -0.59
N THR A 412 -17.31 -20.81 -0.47
CA THR A 412 -16.76 -21.67 0.59
C THR A 412 -15.45 -22.39 0.22
N ASP A 413 -15.16 -22.59 -1.07
CA ASP A 413 -13.93 -23.24 -1.57
C ASP A 413 -12.90 -22.18 -2.03
N GLN A 414 -12.48 -21.31 -1.12
CA GLN A 414 -11.46 -20.28 -1.40
C GLN A 414 -10.05 -20.83 -1.10
N PRO A 415 -9.05 -20.57 -1.96
CA PRO A 415 -7.65 -20.85 -1.65
C PRO A 415 -7.12 -19.89 -0.57
N GLY A 416 -6.03 -20.27 0.10
CA GLY A 416 -5.22 -19.36 0.91
C GLY A 416 -4.15 -18.66 0.06
N LEU A 417 -3.43 -17.71 0.67
CA LEU A 417 -2.34 -16.99 -0.01
C LEU A 417 -1.26 -17.95 -0.53
N LYS A 418 -0.95 -19.00 0.26
CA LYS A 418 0.03 -20.03 -0.09
C LYS A 418 -0.34 -20.77 -1.36
N GLU A 419 -1.57 -21.25 -1.47
CA GLU A 419 -2.04 -22.03 -2.61
C GLU A 419 -2.00 -21.19 -3.90
N MET A 420 -2.42 -19.92 -3.83
CA MET A 420 -2.34 -19.00 -4.96
C MET A 420 -0.90 -18.69 -5.38
N THR A 421 -0.02 -18.40 -4.41
CA THR A 421 1.38 -18.02 -4.68
C THR A 421 2.17 -19.17 -5.29
N LEU A 422 2.04 -20.39 -4.74
CA LEU A 422 2.68 -21.57 -5.31
C LEU A 422 2.17 -21.85 -6.74
N LYS A 423 0.86 -21.73 -6.98
CA LYS A 423 0.30 -21.91 -8.32
C LYS A 423 0.81 -20.87 -9.31
N ALA A 424 0.94 -19.61 -8.88
CA ALA A 424 1.48 -18.55 -9.71
C ALA A 424 2.94 -18.82 -10.12
N LEU A 425 3.78 -19.29 -9.17
CA LEU A 425 5.16 -19.69 -9.44
C LEU A 425 5.24 -20.84 -10.45
N GLU A 426 4.37 -21.85 -10.34
CA GLU A 426 4.32 -22.95 -11.30
C GLU A 426 3.97 -22.49 -12.73
N VAL A 427 2.94 -21.65 -12.87
CA VAL A 427 2.51 -21.10 -14.17
C VAL A 427 3.63 -20.23 -14.77
N LEU A 428 4.22 -19.33 -13.98
CA LEU A 428 5.29 -18.44 -14.43
C LEU A 428 6.55 -19.21 -14.83
N GLN A 429 6.98 -20.19 -14.04
CA GLN A 429 8.16 -21.00 -14.38
C GLN A 429 7.91 -21.89 -15.61
N THR A 430 6.69 -22.44 -15.77
CA THR A 430 6.32 -23.24 -16.95
C THR A 430 6.34 -22.41 -18.24
N ARG A 431 5.90 -21.14 -18.16
CA ARG A 431 5.77 -20.25 -19.33
C ARG A 431 7.02 -19.42 -19.64
N HIS A 432 7.80 -19.06 -18.63
CA HIS A 432 8.85 -18.03 -18.71
C HIS A 432 10.16 -18.40 -18.00
N GLY A 433 10.37 -19.65 -17.61
CA GLY A 433 11.55 -20.07 -16.83
C GLY A 433 12.93 -19.74 -17.45
N ASP A 434 13.02 -19.49 -18.75
CA ASP A 434 14.24 -19.02 -19.42
C ASP A 434 14.42 -17.49 -19.35
N LYS A 435 13.33 -16.71 -19.40
CA LYS A 435 13.34 -15.24 -19.30
C LYS A 435 13.43 -14.75 -17.85
N GLY A 436 12.82 -15.52 -16.96
CA GLY A 436 12.56 -15.18 -15.56
C GLY A 436 11.15 -14.67 -15.32
N PHE A 437 10.83 -14.48 -14.04
CA PHE A 437 9.53 -13.96 -13.61
C PHE A 437 9.64 -12.90 -12.50
N PHE A 438 8.66 -12.00 -12.46
CA PHE A 438 8.38 -11.11 -11.34
C PHE A 438 7.02 -11.50 -10.74
N ILE A 439 6.94 -11.74 -9.44
CA ILE A 439 5.66 -11.95 -8.76
C ILE A 439 5.53 -11.00 -7.57
N MET A 440 4.37 -10.37 -7.46
CA MET A 440 3.91 -9.69 -6.24
C MET A 440 2.86 -10.56 -5.57
N SER A 441 3.03 -10.80 -4.26
CA SER A 441 2.18 -11.64 -3.43
C SER A 441 1.79 -10.93 -2.14
N GLU A 442 0.51 -10.61 -1.98
CA GLU A 442 0.02 -9.73 -0.92
C GLU A 442 -0.85 -10.45 0.14
N ALA A 443 -0.48 -10.30 1.41
CA ALA A 443 -1.32 -10.61 2.57
C ALA A 443 -2.13 -9.37 2.98
N ALA A 444 -3.13 -9.03 2.18
CA ALA A 444 -3.79 -7.74 2.21
C ALA A 444 -4.70 -7.50 3.43
N SER A 445 -5.13 -8.57 4.12
CA SER A 445 -6.04 -8.41 5.27
C SER A 445 -5.33 -8.22 6.61
N ILE A 446 -3.98 -8.08 6.64
CA ILE A 446 -3.28 -7.60 7.84
C ILE A 446 -3.78 -6.17 8.15
N ASP A 447 -3.61 -5.26 7.20
CA ASP A 447 -4.16 -3.91 7.19
C ASP A 447 -5.67 -3.87 7.48
N LYS A 448 -6.47 -4.55 6.64
CA LYS A 448 -7.93 -4.43 6.69
C LYS A 448 -8.52 -4.88 8.03
N MET A 449 -7.84 -5.77 8.74
CA MET A 449 -8.22 -6.22 10.08
C MET A 449 -7.66 -5.31 11.19
N MET A 450 -6.50 -4.68 11.00
CA MET A 450 -5.99 -3.61 11.87
C MET A 450 -6.91 -2.39 11.88
N HIS A 451 -7.43 -1.97 10.72
CA HIS A 451 -8.42 -0.90 10.62
C HIS A 451 -9.66 -1.16 11.49
N VAL A 452 -10.28 -2.34 11.40
CA VAL A 452 -11.49 -2.66 12.18
C VAL A 452 -11.20 -3.13 13.61
N LEU A 453 -9.96 -3.00 14.09
CA LEU A 453 -9.51 -3.38 15.44
C LEU A 453 -9.66 -4.90 15.74
N ASP A 454 -9.60 -5.76 14.71
CA ASP A 454 -9.61 -7.22 14.80
C ASP A 454 -8.18 -7.77 14.70
N TYR A 455 -7.42 -7.57 15.79
CA TYR A 455 -5.99 -7.87 15.83
C TYR A 455 -5.70 -9.36 15.68
N ASP A 456 -6.56 -10.25 16.19
CA ASP A 456 -6.37 -11.71 16.05
C ASP A 456 -6.44 -12.15 14.59
N ARG A 457 -7.39 -11.60 13.79
CA ARG A 457 -7.41 -11.85 12.35
C ARG A 457 -6.20 -11.26 11.64
N ALA A 458 -5.79 -10.05 11.97
CA ALA A 458 -4.60 -9.42 11.38
C ALA A 458 -3.32 -10.24 11.63
N LEU A 459 -3.12 -10.74 12.86
CA LEU A 459 -1.98 -11.59 13.20
C LEU A 459 -2.09 -12.99 12.57
N GLY A 460 -3.30 -13.50 12.32
CA GLY A 460 -3.54 -14.70 11.53
C GLY A 460 -3.14 -14.58 10.07
N GLU A 461 -3.46 -13.46 9.41
CA GLU A 461 -2.99 -13.17 8.05
C GLU A 461 -1.45 -13.07 7.99
N LEU A 462 -0.82 -12.48 9.02
CA LEU A 462 0.64 -12.38 9.12
C LEU A 462 1.32 -13.75 9.32
N LEU A 463 0.68 -14.69 10.00
CA LEU A 463 1.15 -16.09 10.08
C LEU A 463 0.93 -16.85 8.77
N GLU A 464 -0.13 -16.55 8.00
CA GLU A 464 -0.33 -17.10 6.65
C GLU A 464 0.73 -16.56 5.66
N LEU A 465 1.11 -15.29 5.78
CA LEU A 465 2.21 -14.70 5.02
C LEU A 465 3.52 -15.43 5.30
N ASP A 466 3.86 -15.68 6.57
CA ASP A 466 5.09 -16.38 6.94
C ASP A 466 5.12 -17.85 6.46
N ASP A 467 3.99 -18.56 6.51
CA ASP A 467 3.89 -19.91 5.93
C ASP A 467 3.99 -19.89 4.40
N THR A 468 3.43 -18.87 3.75
CA THR A 468 3.58 -18.66 2.30
C THR A 468 5.05 -18.42 1.91
N ILE A 469 5.76 -17.58 2.66
CA ILE A 469 7.20 -17.34 2.48
C ILE A 469 7.98 -18.64 2.65
N LYS A 470 7.69 -19.41 3.71
CA LYS A 470 8.33 -20.71 3.98
C LYS A 470 8.12 -21.70 2.83
N ALA A 471 6.88 -21.82 2.35
CA ALA A 471 6.52 -22.71 1.25
C ALA A 471 7.21 -22.30 -0.06
N THR A 472 7.21 -20.99 -0.36
CA THR A 472 7.87 -20.41 -1.54
C THR A 472 9.39 -20.64 -1.54
N ILE A 473 10.05 -20.45 -0.40
CA ILE A 473 11.49 -20.75 -0.25
C ILE A 473 11.78 -22.25 -0.41
N SER A 474 10.85 -23.14 -0.05
CA SER A 474 11.00 -24.57 -0.37
C SER A 474 10.84 -24.82 -1.86
N TRP A 475 9.74 -24.35 -2.46
CA TRP A 475 9.45 -24.53 -3.88
C TRP A 475 10.59 -24.01 -4.77
N LEU A 476 11.13 -22.82 -4.49
CA LEU A 476 12.27 -22.25 -5.20
C LEU A 476 13.54 -23.11 -5.07
N ARG A 477 13.76 -23.75 -3.92
CA ARG A 477 14.90 -24.67 -3.73
C ARG A 477 14.70 -25.93 -4.55
N ASP A 478 13.51 -26.51 -4.48
CA ASP A 478 13.17 -27.79 -5.10
C ASP A 478 13.11 -27.66 -6.64
N ALA A 479 12.73 -26.47 -7.15
CA ALA A 479 12.82 -26.08 -8.56
C ALA A 479 14.22 -25.67 -9.04
N GLY A 480 15.20 -25.52 -8.14
CA GLY A 480 16.57 -25.07 -8.47
C GLY A 480 16.70 -23.57 -8.79
N GLU A 481 15.71 -22.76 -8.42
CA GLU A 481 15.63 -21.33 -8.72
C GLU A 481 15.99 -20.40 -7.55
N LEU A 482 16.17 -20.92 -6.33
CA LEU A 482 16.42 -20.12 -5.13
C LEU A 482 17.63 -19.18 -5.26
N GLU A 483 18.75 -19.67 -5.82
CA GLU A 483 19.96 -18.86 -6.03
C GLU A 483 19.83 -17.88 -7.23
N ASN A 484 18.82 -18.05 -8.08
CA ASN A 484 18.50 -17.14 -9.18
C ASN A 484 17.45 -16.08 -8.80
N THR A 485 16.90 -16.13 -7.59
CA THR A 485 15.70 -15.40 -7.20
C THR A 485 15.97 -14.47 -6.03
N LEU A 486 15.74 -13.17 -6.21
CA LEU A 486 15.64 -12.25 -5.09
C LEU A 486 14.25 -12.43 -4.45
N VAL A 487 14.21 -12.88 -3.20
CA VAL A 487 12.99 -12.92 -2.40
C VAL A 487 13.03 -11.75 -1.42
N LEU A 488 12.02 -10.88 -1.50
CA LEU A 488 11.88 -9.68 -0.69
C LEU A 488 10.55 -9.73 0.06
N VAL A 489 10.54 -9.36 1.34
CA VAL A 489 9.34 -9.25 2.18
C VAL A 489 9.32 -7.87 2.80
N THR A 490 8.24 -7.11 2.61
CA THR A 490 8.04 -5.81 3.25
C THR A 490 6.55 -5.49 3.44
N ALA A 491 6.25 -4.24 3.80
CA ALA A 491 4.92 -3.66 3.79
C ALA A 491 4.92 -2.41 2.91
N ASP A 492 3.75 -1.89 2.59
CA ASP A 492 3.55 -0.58 1.96
C ASP A 492 3.46 0.55 3.01
N HIS A 493 2.81 0.30 4.15
CA HIS A 493 2.78 1.18 5.31
C HIS A 493 2.65 0.38 6.61
N GLY A 494 2.52 1.08 7.74
CA GLY A 494 2.38 0.46 9.05
C GLY A 494 1.30 1.10 9.90
N HIS A 495 0.55 0.31 10.66
CA HIS A 495 -0.34 0.83 11.71
C HIS A 495 0.43 1.09 13.00
N GLY A 496 -0.06 2.02 13.83
CA GLY A 496 0.50 2.34 15.15
C GLY A 496 0.20 1.28 16.22
N PHE A 497 0.34 -0.01 15.89
CA PHE A 497 0.03 -1.17 16.71
C PHE A 497 1.17 -1.53 17.68
N ASP A 498 0.83 -1.90 18.92
CA ASP A 498 1.78 -2.49 19.87
C ASP A 498 1.10 -3.48 20.86
N VAL A 499 1.91 -4.18 21.65
CA VAL A 499 1.51 -5.08 22.75
C VAL A 499 2.10 -4.59 24.06
N MET A 500 1.25 -4.08 24.94
CA MET A 500 1.64 -3.41 26.19
C MET A 500 1.55 -4.31 27.43
N GLY A 501 1.07 -5.56 27.29
CA GLY A 501 0.93 -6.51 28.40
C GLY A 501 0.01 -7.68 28.07
N SER A 502 -0.74 -8.17 29.06
CA SER A 502 -1.77 -9.20 28.88
C SER A 502 -3.12 -8.77 29.46
N VAL A 503 -4.20 -9.48 29.10
CA VAL A 503 -5.53 -9.32 29.75
C VAL A 503 -6.03 -10.67 30.24
N ASP A 504 -6.50 -10.74 31.49
CA ASP A 504 -7.25 -11.89 32.03
C ASP A 504 -8.74 -11.75 31.63
N THR A 505 -9.12 -12.31 30.48
CA THR A 505 -10.47 -12.17 29.90
C THR A 505 -11.55 -12.73 30.84
N HIS A 506 -11.25 -13.79 31.57
CA HIS A 506 -12.16 -14.35 32.57
C HIS A 506 -12.39 -13.39 33.75
N TYR A 507 -11.35 -12.73 34.25
CA TYR A 507 -11.53 -11.67 35.25
C TYR A 507 -12.35 -10.51 34.67
N LEU A 508 -12.04 -10.06 33.45
CA LEU A 508 -12.75 -8.97 32.76
C LEU A 508 -14.25 -9.24 32.68
N ASP A 509 -14.66 -10.43 32.25
CA ASP A 509 -16.07 -10.80 32.07
C ASP A 509 -16.86 -10.87 33.39
N THR A 510 -16.19 -11.20 34.51
CA THR A 510 -16.84 -11.23 35.83
C THR A 510 -17.06 -9.85 36.45
N GLN A 511 -16.37 -8.81 35.99
CA GLN A 511 -16.54 -7.44 36.49
C GLN A 511 -17.74 -6.73 35.85
N LYS A 512 -18.43 -5.89 36.62
CA LYS A 512 -19.61 -5.15 36.14
C LYS A 512 -19.26 -3.76 35.64
N GLU A 513 -18.48 -3.02 36.42
CA GLU A 513 -18.16 -1.63 36.10
C GLU A 513 -16.96 -1.52 35.16
N SER A 514 -17.01 -0.57 34.22
CA SER A 514 -15.91 -0.33 33.26
C SER A 514 -14.57 0.00 33.94
N ARG A 515 -14.61 0.55 35.18
CA ARG A 515 -13.41 0.81 35.99
C ARG A 515 -12.82 -0.45 36.61
N GLU A 516 -13.65 -1.43 36.95
CA GLU A 516 -13.24 -2.72 37.52
C GLU A 516 -12.67 -3.64 36.43
N LYS A 517 -13.29 -3.65 35.24
CA LYS A 517 -12.81 -4.41 34.06
C LYS A 517 -11.35 -4.13 33.71
N ARG A 518 -10.89 -2.88 33.87
CA ARG A 518 -9.49 -2.49 33.66
C ARG A 518 -8.49 -3.17 34.62
N GLY A 519 -8.96 -3.72 35.74
CA GLY A 519 -8.17 -4.55 36.64
C GLY A 519 -7.75 -5.90 36.05
N ALA A 520 -8.33 -6.31 34.92
CA ALA A 520 -7.90 -7.48 34.15
C ALA A 520 -6.55 -7.29 33.44
N ILE A 521 -6.08 -6.04 33.27
CA ILE A 521 -4.89 -5.73 32.48
C ILE A 521 -3.63 -5.95 33.32
N GLY A 522 -2.84 -6.94 32.93
CA GLY A 522 -1.52 -7.24 33.46
C GLY A 522 -0.44 -6.45 32.74
N THR A 523 0.44 -5.79 33.50
CA THR A 523 1.63 -5.08 32.98
C THR A 523 2.90 -5.56 33.69
N TYR A 524 4.05 -5.42 33.02
CA TYR A 524 5.36 -5.88 33.51
C TYR A 524 5.31 -7.36 33.96
N GLN A 525 5.68 -7.66 35.21
CA GLN A 525 5.62 -9.01 35.78
C GLN A 525 4.21 -9.61 35.81
N ASN A 526 3.16 -8.77 35.81
CA ASN A 526 1.77 -9.22 35.84
C ASN A 526 1.25 -9.60 34.43
N SER A 527 2.02 -9.33 33.36
CA SER A 527 1.70 -9.79 32.00
C SER A 527 1.82 -11.31 31.82
N GLY A 528 2.41 -12.02 32.80
CA GLY A 528 2.48 -13.48 32.82
C GLY A 528 3.26 -14.10 31.65
N LEU A 529 2.79 -15.25 31.18
CA LEU A 529 3.31 -15.98 30.02
C LEU A 529 2.20 -16.13 28.98
N SER A 530 2.56 -16.09 27.69
CA SER A 530 1.63 -16.32 26.57
C SER A 530 0.90 -17.67 26.71
N GLN A 531 -0.43 -17.65 26.63
CA GLN A 531 -1.28 -18.85 26.69
C GLN A 531 -1.83 -19.31 25.33
N TYR A 532 -1.47 -18.63 24.25
CA TYR A 532 -1.73 -19.10 22.88
C TYR A 532 -1.00 -20.42 22.55
N VAL A 533 0.02 -20.79 23.35
CA VAL A 533 0.99 -21.85 23.02
C VAL A 533 0.89 -23.13 23.86
N LEU A 534 0.77 -24.23 23.09
CA LEU A 534 0.63 -25.64 23.42
C LEU A 534 1.90 -26.49 23.81
N ALA A 535 2.41 -26.54 25.06
CA ALA A 535 3.69 -27.22 25.46
C ALA A 535 3.84 -28.38 26.56
N ASN A 536 3.04 -29.46 26.68
CA ASN A 536 3.30 -30.73 27.44
C ASN A 536 2.45 -31.97 26.98
N ARG A 537 3.08 -33.16 26.91
CA ARG A 537 2.51 -34.48 26.52
C ARG A 537 2.34 -35.51 27.65
N SER A 538 2.67 -35.17 28.91
CA SER A 538 2.66 -36.13 30.04
C SER A 538 1.52 -35.92 31.06
N ALA A 539 0.52 -35.09 30.74
CA ALA A 539 -0.52 -34.69 31.67
C ALA A 539 -1.75 -35.64 31.70
N PRO A 540 -2.44 -35.82 32.84
CA PRO A 540 -3.69 -36.60 32.91
C PRO A 540 -4.84 -35.94 32.14
N ILE A 541 -5.72 -36.77 31.56
CA ILE A 541 -6.95 -36.34 30.88
C ILE A 541 -7.82 -35.54 31.86
N GLY A 542 -8.14 -34.29 31.50
CA GLY A 542 -8.95 -33.38 32.32
C GLY A 542 -8.17 -32.36 33.16
N SER A 543 -6.93 -32.03 32.77
CA SER A 543 -6.11 -31.00 33.43
C SER A 543 -5.61 -29.91 32.48
N ASP A 544 -5.35 -28.73 33.04
CA ASP A 544 -4.94 -27.48 32.35
C ASP A 544 -3.55 -27.54 31.69
N GLN A 545 -2.98 -28.74 31.52
CA GLN A 545 -1.63 -29.00 31.00
C GLN A 545 -1.60 -29.89 29.74
N ASN A 546 -2.73 -30.07 29.05
CA ASN A 546 -2.84 -30.81 27.79
C ASN A 546 -2.46 -29.97 26.58
N LEU A 547 -1.20 -30.06 26.18
CA LEU A 547 -0.53 -28.91 25.61
C LEU A 547 0.33 -29.40 24.40
N VAL A 548 -0.17 -29.32 23.16
CA VAL A 548 0.44 -29.98 21.97
C VAL A 548 0.46 -29.10 20.72
N TYR A 549 1.61 -29.08 20.02
CA TYR A 549 1.69 -28.69 18.61
C TYR A 549 1.49 -29.90 17.67
N GLY A 550 0.73 -29.71 16.60
CA GLY A 550 0.82 -30.55 15.41
C GLY A 550 2.14 -30.30 14.66
N PRO A 551 2.66 -31.25 13.85
CA PRO A 551 3.94 -31.12 13.15
C PRO A 551 3.88 -30.18 11.91
N GLY A 552 3.02 -29.17 11.95
CA GLY A 552 2.62 -28.36 10.80
C GLY A 552 3.03 -26.88 10.89
N VAL A 553 2.18 -26.04 10.34
CA VAL A 553 2.32 -24.60 10.22
C VAL A 553 2.17 -23.91 11.59
N ASN A 554 2.99 -22.89 11.89
CA ASN A 554 3.19 -22.36 13.27
C ASN A 554 2.05 -21.45 13.78
N PHE A 555 0.81 -21.92 13.73
CA PHE A 555 -0.36 -21.20 14.25
C PHE A 555 -0.66 -21.60 15.71
N PRO A 556 -1.26 -20.69 16.52
CA PRO A 556 -1.63 -21.01 17.90
C PRO A 556 -2.70 -22.10 17.96
N ALA A 557 -2.65 -22.92 19.02
CA ALA A 557 -3.62 -24.01 19.23
C ALA A 557 -4.95 -23.51 19.82
N ASN A 558 -4.95 -22.32 20.43
CA ASN A 558 -6.13 -21.59 20.85
C ASN A 558 -5.96 -20.12 20.50
N TRP A 559 -6.92 -19.56 19.77
CA TRP A 559 -6.97 -18.13 19.43
C TRP A 559 -7.60 -17.27 20.53
N ASP A 560 -8.38 -17.89 21.43
CA ASP A 560 -9.16 -17.22 22.47
C ASP A 560 -8.70 -17.69 23.87
N PRO A 561 -7.44 -17.41 24.29
CA PRO A 561 -6.92 -17.82 25.58
C PRO A 561 -7.43 -16.93 26.73
N ARG A 562 -7.40 -17.45 27.96
CA ARG A 562 -7.73 -16.64 29.15
C ARG A 562 -6.79 -15.46 29.34
N TYR A 563 -5.49 -15.68 29.13
CA TYR A 563 -4.47 -14.63 29.17
C TYR A 563 -4.08 -14.27 27.74
N THR A 564 -4.78 -13.28 27.20
CA THR A 564 -4.68 -12.75 25.83
C THR A 564 -3.73 -11.53 25.79
N LEU A 565 -3.43 -10.99 24.59
CA LEU A 565 -2.61 -9.79 24.45
C LEU A 565 -3.36 -8.53 24.90
N TYR A 566 -2.74 -7.69 25.75
CA TYR A 566 -3.15 -6.29 25.85
C TYR A 566 -2.51 -5.54 24.69
N SER A 567 -3.24 -5.48 23.57
CA SER A 567 -2.77 -4.90 22.31
C SER A 567 -3.71 -3.81 21.81
N GLY A 568 -3.20 -2.93 20.95
CA GLY A 568 -4.01 -1.88 20.34
C GLY A 568 -3.23 -1.02 19.36
N VAL A 569 -3.95 -0.34 18.46
CA VAL A 569 -3.42 0.77 17.66
C VAL A 569 -3.50 2.09 18.45
N ALA A 570 -2.62 3.05 18.16
CA ALA A 570 -2.61 4.37 18.78
C ALA A 570 -3.73 5.32 18.28
N ALA A 571 -4.29 5.05 17.09
CA ALA A 571 -5.32 5.88 16.46
C ALA A 571 -6.53 5.02 16.06
N PHE A 572 -7.66 5.25 16.72
CA PHE A 572 -8.88 4.45 16.61
C PHE A 572 -10.13 5.30 16.91
N PRO A 573 -11.32 4.89 16.41
CA PRO A 573 -12.61 5.53 16.72
C PRO A 573 -13.08 5.16 18.14
N ASP A 574 -14.15 5.79 18.61
CA ASP A 574 -14.85 5.33 19.83
C ASP A 574 -15.27 3.86 19.67
N ASN A 575 -14.76 2.96 20.53
CA ASN A 575 -15.02 1.52 20.46
C ASN A 575 -15.29 0.89 21.84
N ARG A 576 -15.66 -0.39 21.82
CA ARG A 576 -15.70 -1.26 23.01
C ARG A 576 -14.60 -2.31 22.90
N GLU A 577 -14.03 -2.73 24.02
CA GLU A 577 -12.98 -3.74 24.03
C GLU A 577 -13.16 -4.79 25.13
N ASP A 578 -13.14 -6.07 24.74
CA ASP A 578 -13.18 -7.26 25.60
C ASP A 578 -11.95 -8.17 25.45
N TYR A 579 -11.08 -7.89 24.46
CA TYR A 579 -9.87 -8.65 24.11
C TYR A 579 -10.13 -10.13 23.74
N GLN A 580 -11.35 -10.45 23.30
CA GLN A 580 -11.75 -11.79 22.85
C GLN A 580 -11.91 -11.84 21.33
N VAL A 581 -11.64 -13.01 20.75
CA VAL A 581 -11.77 -13.21 19.30
C VAL A 581 -13.23 -13.10 18.89
N ASN A 582 -13.57 -12.22 17.94
CA ASN A 582 -14.91 -12.19 17.37
C ASN A 582 -15.14 -13.43 16.48
N LYS A 583 -15.92 -14.38 17.00
CA LYS A 583 -16.16 -15.69 16.35
C LYS A 583 -17.04 -15.57 15.10
N LYS A 584 -17.80 -14.48 14.92
CA LYS A 584 -18.78 -14.29 13.83
C LYS A 584 -18.23 -13.58 12.59
N GLY A 585 -16.92 -13.37 12.53
CA GLY A 585 -16.22 -12.64 11.47
C GLY A 585 -15.57 -11.36 11.98
N PRO A 586 -15.09 -10.50 11.06
CA PRO A 586 -14.46 -9.23 11.39
C PRO A 586 -15.33 -8.34 12.28
N ARG A 587 -14.66 -7.62 13.17
CA ARG A 587 -15.28 -6.59 14.02
C ARG A 587 -15.83 -5.41 13.23
N VAL A 588 -16.72 -4.66 13.86
CA VAL A 588 -17.22 -3.36 13.38
C VAL A 588 -17.23 -2.42 14.58
N PRO A 589 -16.14 -1.69 14.86
CA PRO A 589 -15.93 -1.05 16.16
C PRO A 589 -16.85 0.16 16.40
N ALA A 590 -17.13 0.94 15.35
CA ALA A 590 -18.04 2.07 15.36
C ALA A 590 -19.08 1.96 14.24
N ILE A 591 -20.23 2.61 14.43
CA ILE A 591 -21.34 2.68 13.46
C ILE A 591 -21.96 4.07 13.46
N ASN A 592 -22.52 4.46 12.31
CA ASN A 592 -23.44 5.58 12.25
C ASN A 592 -24.81 5.20 12.87
N ILE A 593 -25.47 6.16 13.51
CA ILE A 593 -26.77 5.95 14.17
C ILE A 593 -27.84 6.91 13.64
N THR A 594 -29.05 6.38 13.44
CA THR A 594 -30.19 7.11 12.89
C THR A 594 -30.52 8.36 13.71
N GLY A 595 -30.54 9.52 13.05
CA GLY A 595 -30.85 10.82 13.67
C GLY A 595 -29.65 11.76 13.82
N PHE A 596 -28.45 11.30 13.49
CA PHE A 596 -27.20 12.08 13.48
C PHE A 596 -26.73 12.32 12.03
N SER A 597 -25.61 13.05 11.85
CA SER A 597 -24.98 13.19 10.52
C SER A 597 -24.48 11.82 10.04
N ASN A 598 -24.43 11.59 8.72
CA ASN A 598 -23.78 10.38 8.16
C ASN A 598 -22.26 10.35 8.40
N GLU A 599 -21.68 11.48 8.80
CA GLU A 599 -20.26 11.68 9.12
C GLU A 599 -20.01 11.68 10.65
N ASP A 600 -20.89 11.03 11.43
CA ASP A 600 -20.86 11.00 12.90
C ASP A 600 -21.01 9.54 13.37
N PHE A 601 -19.93 8.96 13.88
CA PHE A 601 -19.79 7.56 14.23
C PHE A 601 -19.64 7.37 15.74
N PHE A 602 -20.30 6.33 16.26
CA PHE A 602 -20.41 6.03 17.68
C PHE A 602 -20.06 4.58 17.94
N VAL A 603 -19.67 4.26 19.19
CA VAL A 603 -19.40 2.87 19.63
C VAL A 603 -20.50 1.93 19.14
N ASN A 604 -20.13 0.86 18.44
CA ASN A 604 -21.07 -0.16 18.05
C ASN A 604 -21.59 -0.93 19.27
N TYR A 605 -22.88 -0.77 19.57
CA TYR A 605 -23.52 -1.37 20.75
C TYR A 605 -23.65 -2.90 20.69
N VAL A 606 -23.39 -3.55 19.54
CA VAL A 606 -23.35 -5.01 19.40
C VAL A 606 -21.95 -5.60 19.26
N ASP A 607 -20.90 -4.77 19.14
CA ASP A 607 -19.50 -5.23 19.09
C ASP A 607 -18.92 -5.36 20.52
N ALA A 608 -18.11 -6.39 20.74
CA ALA A 608 -17.38 -6.66 22.00
C ALA A 608 -18.19 -6.49 23.30
N VAL A 609 -19.48 -6.90 23.32
CA VAL A 609 -20.48 -6.42 24.31
C VAL A 609 -20.15 -6.68 25.79
N THR A 610 -19.30 -7.65 26.13
CA THR A 610 -18.85 -7.89 27.51
C THR A 610 -17.75 -6.91 27.95
N GLY A 611 -17.17 -6.19 27.02
CA GLY A 611 -16.09 -5.23 27.17
C GLY A 611 -16.48 -3.87 27.73
N PHE A 612 -15.49 -2.98 27.85
CA PHE A 612 -15.66 -1.59 28.28
C PHE A 612 -15.41 -0.60 27.14
N ILE A 613 -16.00 0.59 27.22
CA ILE A 613 -15.80 1.64 26.23
C ILE A 613 -14.39 2.24 26.37
N ILE A 614 -13.72 2.41 25.23
CA ILE A 614 -12.51 3.21 25.08
C ILE A 614 -12.87 4.37 24.16
N ASN A 615 -12.63 5.59 24.62
CA ASN A 615 -12.83 6.78 23.79
C ASN A 615 -11.70 6.86 22.77
N GLY A 616 -12.05 7.10 21.52
CA GLY A 616 -11.13 7.21 20.40
C GLY A 616 -10.31 8.50 20.42
N SER A 617 -9.30 8.53 19.56
CA SER A 617 -8.42 9.68 19.32
C SER A 617 -8.60 10.29 17.93
N LEU A 618 -9.43 9.67 17.08
CA LEU A 618 -9.76 10.13 15.74
C LEU A 618 -10.94 11.12 15.75
N PRO A 619 -11.13 11.90 14.66
CA PRO A 619 -12.37 12.65 14.44
C PRO A 619 -13.60 11.73 14.45
N VAL A 620 -14.76 12.24 14.89
CA VAL A 620 -16.03 11.49 14.92
C VAL A 620 -16.51 11.01 13.55
N SER A 621 -15.92 11.51 12.46
CA SER A 621 -16.17 11.05 11.09
C SER A 621 -15.38 9.81 10.69
N ALA A 622 -14.52 9.28 11.55
CA ALA A 622 -13.80 8.02 11.34
C ALA A 622 -14.51 6.87 12.06
N ASP A 623 -14.68 5.74 11.36
CA ASP A 623 -15.34 4.53 11.85
C ASP A 623 -14.38 3.36 12.12
N GLN A 624 -13.08 3.57 11.85
CA GLN A 624 -12.02 2.58 11.89
C GLN A 624 -10.66 3.25 12.19
N GLY A 625 -9.64 2.47 12.54
CA GLY A 625 -8.26 2.95 12.74
C GLY A 625 -7.63 3.52 11.47
N VAL A 626 -6.38 4.01 11.56
CA VAL A 626 -5.66 4.62 10.43
C VAL A 626 -4.17 4.25 10.41
N HIS A 627 -3.53 4.44 9.26
CA HIS A 627 -2.10 4.23 9.07
C HIS A 627 -1.24 5.18 9.92
N SER A 628 0.06 4.89 10.01
CA SER A 628 1.04 5.65 10.77
C SER A 628 2.36 5.83 10.02
N LEU A 629 3.19 6.77 10.47
CA LEU A 629 4.51 7.11 9.91
C LEU A 629 5.61 6.08 10.26
N THR A 630 5.28 4.90 10.79
CA THR A 630 6.31 3.94 11.21
C THR A 630 7.07 3.34 10.03
N ASP A 631 8.40 3.38 10.09
CA ASP A 631 9.26 2.71 9.12
C ASP A 631 9.03 1.18 9.15
N VAL A 632 8.74 0.60 8.00
CA VAL A 632 8.39 -0.83 7.89
C VAL A 632 9.60 -1.68 7.53
N PRO A 633 9.69 -2.94 8.03
CA PRO A 633 10.86 -3.77 7.80
C PRO A 633 10.93 -4.29 6.36
N VAL A 634 12.15 -4.56 5.91
CA VAL A 634 12.47 -5.16 4.61
C VAL A 634 13.38 -6.36 4.85
N PHE A 635 12.90 -7.58 4.64
CA PHE A 635 13.69 -8.80 4.72
C PHE A 635 14.06 -9.26 3.32
N THR A 636 15.34 -9.55 3.04
CA THR A 636 15.74 -10.07 1.72
C THR A 636 16.62 -11.33 1.78
N ARG A 637 16.42 -12.22 0.79
CA ARG A 637 17.22 -13.43 0.53
C ARG A 637 17.49 -13.58 -0.98
N GLY A 638 18.65 -14.12 -1.33
CA GLY A 638 19.04 -14.43 -2.71
C GLY A 638 20.17 -13.53 -3.21
N PRO A 639 20.27 -13.27 -4.53
CA PRO A 639 21.18 -12.26 -5.08
C PRO A 639 20.85 -10.84 -4.57
N CYS A 640 21.88 -9.98 -4.50
CA CYS A 640 21.77 -8.54 -4.24
C CYS A 640 21.15 -8.10 -2.89
N THR A 641 21.00 -9.02 -1.93
CA THR A 641 20.38 -8.72 -0.61
C THR A 641 21.08 -7.58 0.15
N GLU A 642 22.36 -7.36 -0.10
CA GLU A 642 23.16 -6.27 0.48
C GLU A 642 22.61 -4.87 0.19
N LEU A 643 21.89 -4.69 -0.93
CA LEU A 643 21.28 -3.43 -1.35
C LEU A 643 20.12 -3.00 -0.43
N PHE A 644 19.59 -3.91 0.38
CA PHE A 644 18.41 -3.70 1.23
C PHE A 644 18.78 -3.71 2.73
N SER A 645 19.97 -3.22 3.06
CA SER A 645 20.47 -3.14 4.45
C SER A 645 20.49 -1.70 4.97
N GLY A 646 20.13 -1.51 6.25
CA GLY A 646 20.03 -0.18 6.86
C GLY A 646 18.64 0.45 6.73
N VAL A 647 18.56 1.78 6.75
CA VAL A 647 17.32 2.55 6.61
C VAL A 647 17.38 3.36 5.32
N PHE A 648 16.37 3.24 4.46
CA PHE A 648 16.32 3.83 3.13
C PHE A 648 14.89 4.30 2.78
N ASN A 649 14.70 4.91 1.61
CA ASN A 649 13.38 5.37 1.18
C ASN A 649 12.63 4.24 0.46
N SER A 650 11.29 4.22 0.50
CA SER A 650 10.49 3.22 -0.24
C SER A 650 10.86 3.10 -1.72
N ILE A 651 11.27 4.20 -2.37
CA ILE A 651 11.72 4.20 -3.76
C ILE A 651 13.01 3.40 -4.00
N ASP A 652 13.86 3.24 -2.98
CA ASP A 652 15.13 2.49 -3.10
C ASP A 652 14.89 0.99 -3.30
N ILE A 653 13.70 0.48 -2.93
CA ILE A 653 13.29 -0.91 -3.20
C ILE A 653 13.18 -1.17 -4.70
N PHE A 654 12.58 -0.25 -5.47
CA PHE A 654 12.56 -0.33 -6.93
C PHE A 654 13.98 -0.37 -7.51
N TYR A 655 14.85 0.54 -7.07
CA TYR A 655 16.21 0.62 -7.61
C TYR A 655 17.05 -0.61 -7.28
N GLY A 656 16.91 -1.17 -6.06
CA GLY A 656 17.56 -2.43 -5.68
C GLY A 656 17.07 -3.62 -6.52
N MET A 657 15.76 -3.70 -6.82
CA MET A 657 15.21 -4.71 -7.73
C MET A 657 15.69 -4.51 -9.17
N ALA A 658 15.70 -3.27 -9.67
CA ALA A 658 16.11 -2.91 -11.02
C ALA A 658 17.61 -3.15 -11.28
N GLU A 659 18.48 -2.87 -10.30
CA GLU A 659 19.90 -3.26 -10.33
C GLU A 659 20.01 -4.78 -10.40
N CYS A 660 19.33 -5.50 -9.50
CA CYS A 660 19.47 -6.95 -9.42
C CYS A 660 18.99 -7.67 -10.69
N LEU A 661 17.94 -7.16 -11.34
CA LEU A 661 17.43 -7.67 -12.62
C LEU A 661 18.21 -7.15 -13.84
N GLY A 662 19.10 -6.16 -13.69
CA GLY A 662 19.86 -5.56 -14.78
C GLY A 662 18.98 -4.79 -15.78
N LEU A 663 18.06 -3.97 -15.27
CA LEU A 663 17.07 -3.25 -16.08
C LEU A 663 17.53 -1.85 -16.56
N SER A 664 18.61 -1.31 -15.99
CA SER A 664 19.25 -0.07 -16.46
C SER A 664 19.66 -0.13 -17.95
N ARG A 665 19.37 0.91 -18.72
CA ARG A 665 19.75 1.07 -20.14
C ARG A 665 20.36 2.45 -20.38
N THR A 666 21.62 2.47 -20.82
CA THR A 666 22.37 3.72 -21.05
C THR A 666 22.34 4.23 -22.49
N SER A 667 21.54 3.59 -23.35
CA SER A 667 21.22 4.07 -24.70
C SER A 667 19.81 3.61 -25.09
N PRO A 668 19.14 4.30 -26.02
CA PRO A 668 17.97 3.76 -26.72
C PRO A 668 18.30 2.40 -27.36
N SER A 669 17.31 1.51 -27.41
CA SER A 669 17.38 0.16 -27.99
C SER A 669 17.00 0.12 -29.46
#